data_AF-A0A1V5FQP7-F1
#
_entry.id   AF-A0A1V5FQP7-F1
#
_cell.length_a   1.000
_cell.length_b   1.000
_cell.length_c   1.000
_cell.angle_alpha   90.00
_cell.angle_beta   90.00
_cell.angle_gamma   90.00
#
_symmetry.space_group_name_H-M   'P 1'
#
loop_
_entity.id
_entity.type
_entity.pdbx_description
1 polymer ?
#
loop_
_entity_poly.entity_id
_entity_poly.type
_entity_poly.pdbx_seq_one_letter_code
_entity_poly.pdbx_strand_id
1 'polypeptide(L)'
;MTKTVNPGPRDVGFVAPDPTDGTHFNTLVLRRPYRISLRVGDLDELFPDPINTNRGRAARLNAVGLFYRTLDEPKMEECLLENWKYFRESMHKPPLTNEKAEEKLKEWLNSHILAKLPEEGKFEKIHLPGGFSVDQPWANTGLYPDYNAAHSLGGDHFAVETEYYTANDVMGKIPLLVKVERYDVKRGWLPAPGAMVYFQLQMPDDLPPFDPAKPCAEQLNRPPLRESLQGPATGAPATANGAGPKLYSDTHITNYLVDNNPDPALRDPQANNVHVDKGGKRGTPGSAAAGPVGGVIFEIKSRPGDRYKLRVYVGPPTLDSNGADEQAVAITTGTMVVWRTIRLSRYIFRKDPAMANFPAAIEAAYAGPPYNLNKETIYLRCGLIKQDLTYVGMKQADMTPTGLRDNGPVGAGKWEGPARQYAKAWCEFIIDPNVAIPEEPDAATQRAAFDAGVAYAKNFQGAMGVNWDLDKLFFFDARTPFTINIREPAEYDALPGVTPAQKIGPIPPAAGNDPRDTMSMVLNEFLNGMLSYYSKKGSLPGLTFIQYPMGCIWDVTSGALRGPTNGPHMTSGVSLHFRGAYLWYGERVYSNQPSFPYNVSSNTCHELGHSLYAVHQPSPFGGGIAARHDAADWCVMSYNFCEGQYCGKTLALLQGLDIAKF
;
A
#
# COMPACT_ATOMS: atom_id res chain seq x y z
N MET A 1 10.95 -0.27 29.57
CA MET A 1 12.19 0.42 29.97
C MET A 1 12.03 0.97 31.39
N THR A 2 13.07 0.97 32.24
CA THR A 2 12.99 1.44 33.63
C THR A 2 14.20 2.29 33.97
N LYS A 3 14.00 3.41 34.67
CA LYS A 3 15.08 4.28 35.16
C LYS A 3 14.86 4.67 36.62
N THR A 4 15.94 4.65 37.38
CA THR A 4 16.00 5.07 38.78
C THR A 4 16.97 6.22 38.91
N VAL A 5 16.62 7.25 39.68
CA VAL A 5 17.56 8.28 40.11
C VAL A 5 17.82 8.06 41.59
N ASN A 6 19.10 7.88 41.93
CA ASN A 6 19.52 7.82 43.32
C ASN A 6 19.56 9.25 43.90
N PRO A 7 19.30 9.42 45.20
CA PRO A 7 19.35 10.75 45.81
C PRO A 7 20.75 11.36 45.66
N GLY A 8 20.81 12.59 45.18
CA GLY A 8 22.02 13.39 45.11
C GLY A 8 22.22 14.27 46.36
N PRO A 9 23.34 15.00 46.47
CA PRO A 9 23.63 15.86 47.63
C PRO A 9 22.57 16.94 47.91
N ARG A 10 21.82 17.37 46.89
CA ARG A 10 20.73 18.35 46.98
C ARG A 10 19.39 17.77 47.46
N ASP A 11 19.31 16.44 47.62
CA ASP A 11 18.12 15.74 48.13
C ASP A 11 18.12 15.61 49.65
N VAL A 12 19.15 16.17 50.29
CA VAL A 12 19.33 16.25 51.74
C VAL A 12 19.12 17.71 52.14
N GLY A 13 18.01 18.01 52.83
CA GLY A 13 17.70 19.38 53.26
C GLY A 13 17.08 19.43 54.64
N PHE A 14 17.22 20.56 55.33
CA PHE A 14 16.47 20.84 56.56
C PHE A 14 15.16 21.52 56.18
N VAL A 15 14.04 21.05 56.73
CA VAL A 15 12.77 21.74 56.60
C VAL A 15 12.64 22.74 57.74
N ALA A 16 12.23 23.97 57.41
CA ALA A 16 11.96 25.00 58.41
C ALA A 16 10.84 24.50 59.37
N PRO A 17 10.88 24.90 60.66
CA PRO A 17 9.86 24.47 61.60
C PRO A 17 8.47 24.85 61.12
N ASP A 18 7.56 23.87 61.03
CA ASP A 18 6.14 24.15 60.88
C ASP A 18 5.55 24.35 62.29
N PRO A 19 5.19 25.59 62.68
CA PRO A 19 4.66 25.85 64.02
C PRO A 19 3.29 25.20 64.28
N THR A 20 2.63 24.65 63.25
CA THR A 20 1.30 24.03 63.37
C THR A 20 1.33 22.51 63.55
N ASP A 21 2.40 21.83 63.10
CA ASP A 21 2.51 20.35 63.13
C ASP A 21 3.26 19.84 64.37
N GLY A 22 4.13 20.64 65.00
CA GLY A 22 4.82 20.28 66.26
C GLY A 22 5.77 19.07 66.19
N THR A 23 5.76 18.30 65.10
CA THR A 23 6.53 17.07 64.88
C THR A 23 7.77 17.28 64.00
N HIS A 24 7.84 18.38 63.25
CA HIS A 24 8.91 18.67 62.30
C HIS A 24 9.72 19.92 62.73
N PHE A 25 10.65 19.76 63.67
CA PHE A 25 11.65 20.77 64.04
C PHE A 25 13.04 20.30 63.57
N ASN A 26 13.76 21.13 62.80
CA ASN A 26 15.14 20.85 62.33
C ASN A 26 15.33 19.43 61.78
N THR A 27 14.31 18.89 61.11
CA THR A 27 14.35 17.52 60.62
C THR A 27 15.09 17.50 59.29
N LEU A 28 16.14 16.69 59.23
CA LEU A 28 16.79 16.34 57.97
C LEU A 28 15.79 15.54 57.13
N VAL A 29 15.28 16.14 56.07
CA VAL A 29 14.41 15.47 55.12
C VAL A 29 15.25 15.01 53.94
N LEU A 30 15.33 13.68 53.82
CA LEU A 30 15.77 13.01 52.61
C LEU A 30 14.59 12.94 51.65
N ARG A 31 14.70 13.60 50.49
CA ARG A 31 13.74 13.37 49.41
C ARG A 31 13.84 11.91 48.98
N ARG A 32 12.68 11.25 48.92
CA ARG A 32 12.60 9.85 48.53
C ARG A 32 12.84 9.72 47.02
N PRO A 33 13.74 8.83 46.57
CA PRO A 33 14.00 8.66 45.15
C PRO A 33 12.76 8.11 44.43
N TYR A 34 12.62 8.49 43.16
CA TYR A 34 11.59 7.99 42.27
C TYR A 34 12.18 7.02 41.25
N ARG A 35 11.33 6.09 40.80
CA ARG A 35 11.59 5.18 39.69
C ARG A 35 10.44 5.29 38.71
N ILE A 36 10.78 5.50 37.44
CA ILE A 36 9.81 5.52 36.35
C ILE A 36 10.04 4.30 35.45
N SER A 37 8.95 3.65 35.05
CA SER A 37 8.97 2.62 34.02
C SER A 37 7.97 2.98 32.94
N LEU A 38 8.38 2.82 31.69
CA LEU A 38 7.57 3.08 30.50
C LEU A 38 7.49 1.80 29.65
N ARG A 39 6.29 1.44 29.20
CA ARG A 39 6.04 0.31 28.30
C ARG A 39 4.83 0.59 27.40
N VAL A 40 4.71 -0.18 26.32
CA VAL A 40 3.45 -0.27 25.56
C VAL A 40 2.41 -1.00 26.41
N GLY A 41 1.19 -0.47 26.44
CA GLY A 41 0.01 -1.12 27.02
C GLY A 41 -0.56 -2.21 26.14
N ASP A 42 -1.65 -2.83 26.57
CA ASP A 42 -2.38 -3.74 25.69
C ASP A 42 -3.22 -2.92 24.71
N LEU A 43 -2.98 -3.09 23.42
CA LEU A 43 -3.71 -2.37 22.38
C LEU A 43 -5.20 -2.76 22.35
N ASP A 44 -5.52 -3.98 22.78
CA ASP A 44 -6.89 -4.49 22.84
C ASP A 44 -7.78 -3.67 23.80
N GLU A 45 -7.20 -3.10 24.86
CA GLU A 45 -7.89 -2.29 25.86
C GLU A 45 -8.37 -0.94 25.31
N LEU A 46 -7.84 -0.49 24.17
CA LEU A 46 -8.29 0.75 23.52
C LEU A 46 -9.61 0.58 22.76
N PHE A 47 -9.97 -0.65 22.37
CA PHE A 47 -11.16 -0.89 21.57
C PHE A 47 -12.42 -0.84 22.44
N PRO A 48 -13.42 0.00 22.10
CA PRO A 48 -14.65 0.11 22.89
C PRO A 48 -15.50 -1.16 22.81
N ASP A 49 -15.45 -1.86 21.68
CA ASP A 49 -16.23 -3.07 21.43
C ASP A 49 -15.43 -4.33 21.79
N PRO A 50 -16.03 -5.28 22.54
CA PRO A 50 -15.41 -6.58 22.81
C PRO A 50 -15.07 -7.35 21.53
N ILE A 51 -13.94 -8.06 21.54
CA ILE A 51 -13.41 -8.78 20.37
C ILE A 51 -14.37 -9.84 19.81
N ASN A 52 -15.28 -10.38 20.61
CA ASN A 52 -16.22 -11.41 20.17
C ASN A 52 -17.45 -10.86 19.43
N THR A 53 -17.57 -9.54 19.30
CA THR A 53 -18.61 -8.87 18.52
C THR A 53 -18.14 -8.63 17.08
N ASN A 54 -19.08 -8.52 16.13
CA ASN A 54 -18.73 -8.22 14.73
C ASN A 54 -17.92 -6.91 14.62
N ARG A 55 -18.43 -5.83 15.23
CA ARG A 55 -17.76 -4.53 15.23
C ARG A 55 -16.37 -4.60 15.89
N GLY A 56 -16.24 -5.32 17.00
CA GLY A 56 -14.96 -5.52 17.68
C GLY A 56 -13.94 -6.28 16.83
N ARG A 57 -14.34 -7.32 16.09
CA ARG A 57 -13.46 -8.02 15.12
C ARG A 57 -13.06 -7.10 13.96
N ALA A 58 -14.04 -6.42 13.37
CA ALA A 58 -13.80 -5.51 12.25
C ALA A 58 -12.81 -4.40 12.60
N ALA A 59 -12.99 -3.74 13.76
CA ALA A 59 -12.10 -2.67 14.22
C ALA A 59 -10.65 -3.14 14.37
N ARG A 60 -10.45 -4.35 14.90
CA ARG A 60 -9.13 -4.93 15.12
C ARG A 60 -8.48 -5.39 13.83
N LEU A 61 -9.23 -6.07 12.95
CA LEU A 61 -8.76 -6.40 11.61
C LEU A 61 -8.38 -5.13 10.83
N ASN A 62 -9.19 -4.07 10.94
CA ASN A 62 -8.92 -2.80 10.29
C ASN A 62 -7.62 -2.16 10.80
N ALA A 63 -7.38 -2.18 12.11
CA ALA A 63 -6.14 -1.67 12.71
C ALA A 63 -4.87 -2.42 12.25
N VAL A 64 -4.95 -3.73 11.97
CA VAL A 64 -3.81 -4.51 11.46
C VAL A 64 -3.72 -4.57 9.92
N GLY A 65 -4.58 -3.82 9.22
CA GLY A 65 -4.63 -3.81 7.76
C GLY A 65 -5.14 -5.12 7.19
N LEU A 66 -6.12 -5.73 7.83
CA LEU A 66 -6.84 -6.92 7.37
C LEU A 66 -8.34 -6.67 7.11
N PHE A 67 -8.78 -5.42 7.12
CA PHE A 67 -10.15 -5.04 6.80
C PHE A 67 -10.15 -3.64 6.19
N TYR A 68 -10.59 -3.53 4.94
CA TYR A 68 -10.52 -2.29 4.15
C TYR A 68 -11.92 -1.78 3.81
N ARG A 69 -12.73 -1.64 4.85
CA ARG A 69 -14.03 -0.95 4.87
C ARG A 69 -14.11 -0.10 6.14
N THR A 70 -14.86 0.98 6.11
CA THR A 70 -15.12 1.74 7.34
C THR A 70 -16.09 0.98 8.25
N LEU A 71 -16.05 1.23 9.56
CA LEU A 71 -16.84 0.48 10.54
C LEU A 71 -18.33 0.83 10.55
N ASP A 72 -18.70 1.88 9.83
CA ASP A 72 -20.02 2.49 9.69
C ASP A 72 -20.65 2.24 8.30
N GLU A 73 -19.94 1.59 7.37
CA GLU A 73 -20.50 1.17 6.08
C GLU A 73 -21.63 0.13 6.25
N PRO A 74 -22.76 0.24 5.51
CA PRO A 74 -23.85 -0.74 5.57
C PRO A 74 -23.44 -2.19 5.25
N LYS A 75 -22.38 -2.37 4.46
CA LYS A 75 -21.86 -3.69 4.05
C LYS A 75 -20.73 -4.21 4.94
N MET A 76 -20.46 -3.54 6.07
CA MET A 76 -19.38 -3.92 7.00
C MET A 76 -19.50 -5.39 7.43
N GLU A 77 -20.70 -5.86 7.81
CA GLU A 77 -20.89 -7.23 8.28
C GLU A 77 -20.68 -8.29 7.19
N GLU A 78 -21.18 -8.07 5.97
CA GLU A 78 -20.95 -8.98 4.84
C GLU A 78 -19.45 -9.11 4.57
N CYS A 79 -18.74 -7.99 4.51
CA CYS A 79 -17.29 -7.97 4.26
C CYS A 79 -16.52 -8.62 5.42
N LEU A 80 -16.97 -8.42 6.66
CA LEU A 80 -16.32 -8.97 7.85
C LEU A 80 -16.33 -10.49 7.82
N LEU A 81 -17.45 -11.12 7.41
CA LEU A 81 -17.53 -12.59 7.37
C LEU A 81 -16.44 -13.19 6.46
N GLU A 82 -16.21 -12.61 5.29
CA GLU A 82 -15.17 -13.05 4.36
C GLU A 82 -13.75 -12.76 4.90
N ASN A 83 -13.51 -11.56 5.45
CA ASN A 83 -12.21 -11.21 6.04
C ASN A 83 -11.86 -12.08 7.26
N TRP A 84 -12.84 -12.30 8.12
CA TRP A 84 -12.68 -13.14 9.30
C TRP A 84 -12.41 -14.59 8.89
N LYS A 85 -13.17 -15.11 7.92
CA LYS A 85 -12.92 -16.43 7.35
C LYS A 85 -11.51 -16.53 6.77
N TYR A 86 -11.09 -15.54 5.97
CA TYR A 86 -9.74 -15.49 5.40
C TYR A 86 -8.66 -15.51 6.49
N PHE A 87 -8.80 -14.67 7.52
CA PHE A 87 -7.87 -14.65 8.65
C PHE A 87 -7.78 -16.02 9.33
N ARG A 88 -8.93 -16.63 9.67
CA ARG A 88 -8.96 -17.92 10.38
C ARG A 88 -8.47 -19.11 9.57
N GLU A 89 -8.81 -19.16 8.28
CA GLU A 89 -8.71 -20.38 7.46
C GLU A 89 -7.58 -20.30 6.43
N SER A 90 -7.33 -19.13 5.85
CA SER A 90 -6.32 -18.95 4.79
C SER A 90 -4.95 -18.60 5.37
N MET A 91 -4.91 -17.71 6.37
CA MET A 91 -3.65 -17.25 6.98
C MET A 91 -3.07 -18.23 8.01
N HIS A 92 -3.83 -19.25 8.41
CA HIS A 92 -3.42 -20.23 9.43
C HIS A 92 -3.64 -21.67 8.97
N LYS A 93 -2.62 -22.51 9.17
CA LYS A 93 -2.66 -23.95 8.88
C LYS A 93 -2.17 -24.72 10.12
N PRO A 94 -3.02 -25.51 10.79
CA PRO A 94 -4.44 -25.75 10.49
C PRO A 94 -5.33 -24.50 10.72
N PRO A 95 -6.57 -24.48 10.17
CA PRO A 95 -7.53 -23.41 10.43
C PRO A 95 -7.82 -23.22 11.93
N LEU A 96 -8.04 -21.98 12.34
CA LEU A 96 -8.36 -21.62 13.73
C LEU A 96 -9.86 -21.66 14.03
N THR A 97 -10.23 -21.98 15.28
CA THR A 97 -11.57 -21.68 15.81
C THR A 97 -11.74 -20.17 16.00
N ASN A 98 -12.96 -19.70 16.27
CA ASN A 98 -13.18 -18.27 16.53
C ASN A 98 -12.37 -17.78 17.73
N GLU A 99 -12.37 -18.52 18.83
CA GLU A 99 -11.71 -18.14 20.08
C GLU A 99 -10.19 -18.04 19.89
N LYS A 100 -9.60 -19.04 19.21
CA LYS A 100 -8.16 -19.02 18.90
C LYS A 100 -7.78 -17.92 17.92
N ALA A 101 -8.67 -17.59 16.98
CA ALA A 101 -8.44 -16.49 16.07
C ALA A 101 -8.53 -15.14 16.78
N GLU A 102 -9.45 -14.97 17.73
CA GLU A 102 -9.52 -13.77 18.56
C GLU A 102 -8.24 -13.58 19.38
N GLU A 103 -7.75 -14.64 20.03
CA GLU A 103 -6.44 -14.64 20.71
C GLU A 103 -5.31 -14.26 19.75
N LYS A 104 -5.28 -14.85 18.55
CA LYS A 104 -4.26 -14.57 17.55
C LYS A 104 -4.32 -13.14 17.02
N LEU A 105 -5.51 -12.58 16.86
CA LEU A 105 -5.69 -11.20 16.44
C LEU A 105 -5.19 -10.22 17.51
N LYS A 106 -5.40 -10.51 18.80
CA LYS A 106 -4.80 -9.73 19.91
C LYS A 106 -3.28 -9.80 19.92
N GLU A 107 -2.72 -10.98 19.68
CA GLU A 107 -1.27 -11.14 19.52
C GLU A 107 -0.77 -10.27 18.35
N TRP A 108 -1.47 -10.31 17.21
CA TRP A 108 -1.13 -9.54 16.03
C TRP A 108 -1.19 -8.03 16.26
N LEU A 109 -2.23 -7.52 16.93
CA LEU A 109 -2.35 -6.10 17.28
C LEU A 109 -1.11 -5.62 18.05
N ASN A 110 -0.72 -6.38 19.07
CA ASN A 110 0.40 -6.04 19.93
C ASN A 110 1.76 -6.22 19.23
N SER A 111 1.89 -7.18 18.29
CA SER A 111 3.15 -7.44 17.60
C SER A 111 3.36 -6.64 16.31
N HIS A 112 2.28 -6.30 15.59
CA HIS A 112 2.37 -5.65 14.27
C HIS A 112 2.41 -4.14 14.37
N ILE A 113 1.65 -3.50 15.26
CA ILE A 113 1.60 -2.03 15.28
C ILE A 113 2.88 -1.47 15.94
N LEU A 114 3.18 -1.88 17.17
CA LEU A 114 4.44 -1.59 17.84
C LEU A 114 4.73 -2.63 18.92
N ALA A 115 5.66 -3.56 18.65
CA ALA A 115 5.97 -4.65 19.56
C ALA A 115 6.57 -4.19 20.91
N LYS A 116 7.41 -3.15 20.89
CA LYS A 116 8.06 -2.61 22.08
C LYS A 116 8.53 -1.17 21.86
N LEU A 117 8.74 -0.44 22.94
CA LEU A 117 9.44 0.84 22.87
C LEU A 117 10.94 0.59 22.70
N PRO A 118 11.59 1.20 21.70
CA PRO A 118 13.04 1.06 21.54
C PRO A 118 13.78 1.71 22.71
N GLU A 119 14.93 1.14 23.08
CA GLU A 119 15.85 1.78 24.03
C GLU A 119 16.51 3.01 23.39
N GLU A 120 17.00 3.94 24.20
CA GLU A 120 17.70 5.14 23.70
C GLU A 120 18.86 4.75 22.77
N GLY A 121 18.94 5.38 21.59
CA GLY A 121 19.90 5.05 20.53
C GLY A 121 19.52 3.82 19.68
N LYS A 122 18.41 3.15 19.97
CA LYS A 122 17.83 2.08 19.13
C LYS A 122 16.60 2.59 18.38
N PHE A 123 16.13 1.78 17.44
CA PHE A 123 15.01 2.12 16.58
C PHE A 123 13.99 0.98 16.54
N GLU A 124 12.74 1.33 16.28
CA GLU A 124 11.66 0.37 16.06
C GLU A 124 10.69 0.91 15.01
N LYS A 125 10.12 0.02 14.18
CA LYS A 125 9.07 0.41 13.25
C LYS A 125 7.73 0.49 13.96
N ILE A 126 6.94 1.49 13.57
CA ILE A 126 5.50 1.52 13.84
C ILE A 126 4.81 1.19 12.53
N HIS A 127 4.06 0.09 12.47
CA HIS A 127 3.35 -0.28 11.26
C HIS A 127 1.91 0.22 11.33
N LEU A 128 1.55 1.03 10.34
CA LEU A 128 0.19 1.44 10.10
C LEU A 128 -0.36 0.70 8.87
N PRO A 129 -1.66 0.38 8.83
CA PRO A 129 -2.28 -0.09 7.61
C PRO A 129 -2.13 0.95 6.51
N GLY A 130 -1.79 0.50 5.30
CA GLY A 130 -1.67 1.32 4.10
C GLY A 130 -2.41 0.70 2.92
N GLY A 131 -2.47 1.45 1.82
CA GLY A 131 -3.14 1.00 0.60
C GLY A 131 -4.64 0.82 0.82
N PHE A 132 -5.27 1.79 1.47
CA PHE A 132 -6.73 1.98 1.49
C PHE A 132 -7.20 2.29 0.08
N SER A 133 -7.22 1.25 -0.73
CA SER A 133 -7.66 1.35 -2.10
C SER A 133 -9.18 1.27 -2.14
N VAL A 134 -9.84 2.43 -2.26
CA VAL A 134 -11.23 2.55 -2.72
C VAL A 134 -11.33 2.62 -4.25
N ASP A 135 -12.00 1.64 -4.84
CA ASP A 135 -12.20 1.45 -6.27
C ASP A 135 -12.18 2.76 -7.08
N GLN A 136 -11.12 2.99 -7.88
CA GLN A 136 -11.12 4.10 -8.83
C GLN A 136 -12.02 3.69 -10.00
N PRO A 137 -13.08 4.44 -10.32
CA PRO A 137 -13.66 4.39 -11.64
C PRO A 137 -12.63 4.99 -12.60
N TRP A 138 -11.94 4.15 -13.36
CA TRP A 138 -11.17 4.64 -14.52
C TRP A 138 -12.11 5.34 -15.53
N ALA A 139 -13.42 5.18 -15.37
CA ALA A 139 -14.42 5.98 -16.03
C ALA A 139 -15.42 6.48 -14.98
N ASN A 140 -15.62 7.80 -14.94
CA ASN A 140 -16.63 8.54 -14.20
C ASN A 140 -18.05 8.13 -14.66
N THR A 141 -18.39 6.86 -14.48
CA THR A 141 -19.60 6.26 -15.03
C THR A 141 -20.53 6.08 -13.85
N GLY A 142 -21.59 6.88 -13.77
CA GLY A 142 -22.66 6.78 -12.75
C GLY A 142 -23.44 5.46 -12.83
N LEU A 143 -22.75 4.33 -12.94
CA LEU A 143 -23.25 2.98 -13.19
C LEU A 143 -23.29 2.14 -11.92
N TYR A 144 -22.83 2.70 -10.80
CA TYR A 144 -22.79 2.04 -9.50
C TYR A 144 -23.75 2.74 -8.53
N PRO A 145 -25.07 2.49 -8.62
CA PRO A 145 -26.06 3.13 -7.73
C PRO A 145 -25.88 2.74 -6.25
N ASP A 146 -25.25 1.60 -5.97
CA ASP A 146 -24.98 1.11 -4.61
C ASP A 146 -23.62 1.52 -4.04
N TYR A 147 -22.81 2.26 -4.82
CA TYR A 147 -21.49 2.70 -4.40
C TYR A 147 -21.54 4.20 -4.09
N ASN A 148 -21.29 4.55 -2.83
CA ASN A 148 -21.30 5.93 -2.38
C ASN A 148 -20.20 6.70 -3.12
N ALA A 149 -20.57 7.75 -3.86
CA ALA A 149 -19.62 8.62 -4.56
C ALA A 149 -18.55 9.21 -3.62
N ALA A 150 -18.81 9.25 -2.31
CA ALA A 150 -17.85 9.61 -1.27
C ALA A 150 -16.58 8.73 -1.26
N HIS A 151 -16.68 7.47 -1.70
CA HIS A 151 -15.55 6.54 -1.80
C HIS A 151 -15.08 6.34 -3.25
N SER A 152 -15.57 7.13 -4.19
CA SER A 152 -14.90 7.25 -5.50
C SER A 152 -13.75 8.23 -5.32
N LEU A 153 -12.62 8.00 -6.01
CA LEU A 153 -11.57 9.00 -6.04
C LEU A 153 -12.10 10.29 -6.70
N GLY A 154 -12.50 11.23 -5.86
CA GLY A 154 -12.15 12.62 -6.11
C GLY A 154 -10.63 12.80 -6.03
N GLY A 155 -10.13 14.00 -6.28
CA GLY A 155 -8.69 14.30 -6.30
C GLY A 155 -7.94 14.17 -4.97
N ASP A 156 -8.54 13.59 -3.91
CA ASP A 156 -7.96 13.54 -2.55
C ASP A 156 -8.07 12.12 -1.92
N HIS A 157 -7.05 11.30 -2.14
CA HIS A 157 -6.87 9.99 -1.51
C HIS A 157 -6.84 10.08 0.04
N PHE A 158 -6.43 11.20 0.61
CA PHE A 158 -6.30 11.34 2.07
C PHE A 158 -7.63 11.61 2.75
N ALA A 159 -8.61 12.16 2.04
CA ALA A 159 -9.97 12.22 2.53
C ALA A 159 -10.47 10.81 2.87
N VAL A 160 -10.22 9.84 1.98
CA VAL A 160 -10.58 8.44 2.19
C VAL A 160 -9.85 7.86 3.39
N GLU A 161 -8.52 7.97 3.48
CA GLU A 161 -7.79 7.46 4.64
C GLU A 161 -8.32 8.08 5.94
N THR A 162 -8.62 9.37 5.93
CA THR A 162 -9.20 10.08 7.09
C THR A 162 -10.54 9.50 7.52
N GLU A 163 -11.39 9.06 6.58
CA GLU A 163 -12.64 8.35 6.91
C GLU A 163 -12.37 7.08 7.70
N TYR A 164 -11.35 6.30 7.34
CA TYR A 164 -10.97 5.09 8.09
C TYR A 164 -10.51 5.40 9.51
N TYR A 165 -9.60 6.38 9.68
CA TYR A 165 -9.15 6.80 11.01
C TYR A 165 -10.28 7.40 11.86
N THR A 166 -11.25 8.06 11.23
CA THR A 166 -12.43 8.63 11.92
C THR A 166 -13.41 7.54 12.34
N ALA A 167 -13.66 6.55 11.48
CA ALA A 167 -14.59 5.46 11.76
C ALA A 167 -14.04 4.45 12.78
N ASN A 168 -12.71 4.34 12.90
CA ASN A 168 -12.02 3.49 13.85
C ASN A 168 -11.00 4.32 14.66
N ASP A 169 -11.49 4.91 15.75
CA ASP A 169 -10.73 5.85 16.56
C ASP A 169 -9.46 5.26 17.20
N VAL A 170 -9.32 3.93 17.26
CA VAL A 170 -8.12 3.25 17.77
C VAL A 170 -6.95 3.31 16.77
N MET A 171 -7.22 3.50 15.48
CA MET A 171 -6.17 3.57 14.47
C MET A 171 -5.21 4.73 14.73
N GLY A 172 -3.91 4.46 14.63
CA GLY A 172 -2.87 5.46 14.88
C GLY A 172 -2.63 5.79 16.35
N LYS A 173 -3.32 5.11 17.30
CA LYS A 173 -3.08 5.25 18.74
C LYS A 173 -2.17 4.14 19.28
N ILE A 174 -1.28 4.51 20.19
CA ILE A 174 -0.41 3.61 20.95
C ILE A 174 -0.67 3.85 22.46
N PRO A 175 -1.05 2.82 23.23
CA PRO A 175 -1.26 2.94 24.66
C PRO A 175 0.10 2.98 25.35
N LEU A 176 0.40 4.06 26.06
CA LEU A 176 1.62 4.18 26.84
C LEU A 176 1.29 4.03 28.33
N LEU A 177 1.91 3.04 28.96
CA LEU A 177 1.77 2.81 30.39
C LEU A 177 3.01 3.26 31.13
N VAL A 178 2.80 4.22 32.03
CA VAL A 178 3.83 4.74 32.92
C VAL A 178 3.57 4.26 34.34
N LYS A 179 4.54 3.58 34.92
CA LYS A 179 4.56 3.24 36.34
C LYS A 179 5.51 4.17 37.06
N VAL A 180 5.00 4.90 38.05
CA VAL A 180 5.81 5.73 38.95
C VAL A 180 5.84 5.10 40.32
N GLU A 181 7.03 4.90 40.84
CA GLU A 181 7.27 4.36 42.16
C GLU A 181 8.15 5.30 42.96
N ARG A 182 7.90 5.38 44.26
CA ARG A 182 8.69 6.11 45.24
C ARG A 182 9.31 5.12 46.20
N TYR A 183 10.60 5.26 46.47
CA TYR A 183 11.27 4.38 47.40
C TYR A 183 10.85 4.66 48.85
N ASP A 184 10.49 3.60 49.56
CA ASP A 184 10.25 3.57 50.98
C ASP A 184 11.35 2.73 51.64
N VAL A 185 11.98 3.27 52.69
CA VAL A 185 13.12 2.62 53.34
C VAL A 185 12.76 1.25 53.93
N LYS A 186 11.51 1.06 54.38
CA LYS A 186 11.07 -0.18 55.02
C LYS A 186 10.44 -1.16 54.04
N ARG A 187 9.77 -0.66 53.00
CA ARG A 187 8.94 -1.47 52.09
C ARG A 187 9.51 -1.57 50.67
N GLY A 188 10.62 -0.90 50.38
CA GLY A 188 11.20 -0.82 49.04
C GLY A 188 10.40 0.10 48.13
N TRP A 189 10.34 -0.23 46.84
CA TRP A 189 9.62 0.57 45.84
C TRP A 189 8.11 0.39 45.95
N LEU A 190 7.39 1.49 46.22
CA LEU A 190 5.93 1.52 46.29
C LEU A 190 5.36 2.42 45.20
N PRO A 191 4.12 2.19 44.72
CA PRO A 191 3.44 3.15 43.84
C PRO A 191 3.44 4.56 44.43
N ALA A 192 3.61 5.58 43.58
CA ALA A 192 3.62 6.98 43.97
C ALA A 192 2.30 7.67 43.59
N PRO A 193 1.22 7.54 44.39
CA PRO A 193 -0.05 8.19 44.09
C PRO A 193 0.10 9.71 44.08
N GLY A 194 -0.55 10.38 43.14
CA GLY A 194 -0.49 11.84 42.96
C GLY A 194 0.78 12.37 42.29
N ALA A 195 1.70 11.50 41.85
CA ALA A 195 2.85 11.93 41.07
C ALA A 195 2.40 12.44 39.69
N MET A 196 2.86 13.63 39.30
CA MET A 196 2.62 14.20 37.97
C MET A 196 3.64 13.63 36.98
N VAL A 197 3.13 13.05 35.89
CA VAL A 197 3.93 12.51 34.79
C VAL A 197 3.77 13.41 33.58
N TYR A 198 4.89 13.82 33.02
CA TYR A 198 4.96 14.66 31.83
C TYR A 198 5.49 13.85 30.65
N PHE A 199 4.95 14.11 29.47
CA PHE A 199 5.39 13.55 28.20
C PHE A 199 5.90 14.68 27.31
N GLN A 200 7.04 14.45 26.69
CA GLN A 200 7.68 15.43 25.82
C GLN A 200 8.22 14.73 24.57
N LEU A 201 7.83 15.23 23.40
CA LEU A 201 8.45 14.85 22.13
C LEU A 201 9.88 15.42 22.06
N GLN A 202 10.84 14.54 21.80
CA GLN A 202 12.26 14.87 21.64
C GLN A 202 12.65 14.95 20.17
N MET A 203 13.89 15.33 19.91
CA MET A 203 14.51 15.12 18.60
C MET A 203 14.79 13.65 18.36
N PRO A 204 14.19 13.05 17.30
CA PRO A 204 14.56 11.73 16.89
C PRO A 204 16.04 11.66 16.53
N ASP A 205 16.60 10.47 16.70
CA ASP A 205 17.95 10.17 16.27
C ASP A 205 18.01 10.12 14.73
N ASP A 206 19.19 10.40 14.19
CA ASP A 206 19.46 10.16 12.77
C ASP A 206 19.34 8.67 12.49
N LEU A 207 18.68 8.34 11.38
CA LEU A 207 18.49 6.94 10.99
C LEU A 207 19.83 6.31 10.63
N PRO A 208 20.01 5.00 10.87
CA PRO A 208 21.18 4.29 10.35
C PRO A 208 21.21 4.39 8.82
N PRO A 209 22.39 4.36 8.19
CA PRO A 209 22.50 4.33 6.73
C PRO A 209 21.85 3.07 6.15
N PHE A 210 21.37 3.17 4.91
CA PHE A 210 20.69 2.05 4.25
C PHE A 210 21.70 0.97 3.92
N ASP A 211 21.43 -0.26 4.30
CA ASP A 211 22.34 -1.38 4.07
C ASP A 211 21.83 -2.26 2.92
N PRO A 212 22.34 -2.13 1.69
CA PRO A 212 21.85 -2.90 0.56
C PRO A 212 22.00 -4.42 0.73
N ALA A 213 22.75 -4.92 1.71
CA ALA A 213 22.83 -6.35 1.99
C ALA A 213 21.62 -6.90 2.78
N LYS A 214 20.83 -6.04 3.44
CA LYS A 214 19.68 -6.47 4.26
C LYS A 214 18.36 -6.39 3.48
N PRO A 215 17.41 -7.32 3.72
CA PRO A 215 16.05 -7.24 3.17
C PRO A 215 15.35 -5.94 3.54
N CYS A 216 14.45 -5.44 2.67
CA CYS A 216 13.72 -4.18 2.93
C CYS A 216 12.89 -4.20 4.22
N ALA A 217 12.36 -5.37 4.61
CA ALA A 217 11.63 -5.57 5.86
C ALA A 217 12.49 -5.26 7.11
N GLU A 218 13.81 -5.46 7.03
CA GLU A 218 14.74 -5.22 8.15
C GLU A 218 15.31 -3.79 8.17
N GLN A 219 15.03 -2.97 7.16
CA GLN A 219 15.56 -1.61 7.04
C GLN A 219 14.73 -0.63 7.85
N LEU A 220 15.38 0.27 8.57
CA LEU A 220 14.74 1.37 9.30
C LEU A 220 14.67 2.67 8.52
N ASN A 221 15.39 2.72 7.40
CA ASN A 221 15.34 3.80 6.44
C ASN A 221 14.98 3.25 5.07
N ARG A 222 14.75 4.17 4.14
CA ARG A 222 14.45 3.83 2.77
C ARG A 222 15.72 3.62 1.95
N PRO A 223 15.67 2.82 0.87
CA PRO A 223 16.73 2.79 -0.12
C PRO A 223 17.04 4.21 -0.64
N PRO A 224 18.31 4.54 -0.88
CA PRO A 224 18.64 5.80 -1.53
C PRO A 224 17.95 5.84 -2.89
N LEU A 225 17.43 7.02 -3.22
CA LEU A 225 16.98 7.32 -4.58
C LEU A 225 18.20 7.26 -5.51
N ARG A 226 18.06 6.74 -6.74
CA ARG A 226 19.19 6.76 -7.69
C ARG A 226 19.50 8.21 -8.06
N GLU A 227 20.78 8.49 -8.29
CA GLU A 227 21.25 9.79 -8.74
C GLU A 227 20.66 10.20 -10.10
N SER A 228 20.18 9.26 -10.92
CA SER A 228 19.52 9.52 -12.21
C SER A 228 18.18 10.28 -12.12
N LEU A 229 17.63 10.45 -10.92
CA LEU A 229 16.54 11.41 -10.68
C LEU A 229 17.01 12.87 -10.79
N GLN A 230 18.32 13.11 -10.70
CA GLN A 230 18.91 14.31 -11.25
C GLN A 230 18.99 14.06 -12.76
N GLY A 231 18.02 14.57 -13.52
CA GLY A 231 18.09 14.55 -14.98
C GLY A 231 19.48 15.02 -15.45
N PRO A 232 19.91 14.64 -16.67
CA PRO A 232 21.24 15.00 -17.17
C PRO A 232 21.47 16.47 -16.86
N ALA A 233 22.51 16.77 -16.06
CA ALA A 233 22.87 18.13 -15.69
C ALA A 233 22.81 18.93 -16.98
N THR A 234 21.77 19.75 -17.13
CA THR A 234 21.52 20.45 -18.37
C THR A 234 22.80 21.22 -18.63
N GLY A 235 23.44 20.90 -19.76
CA GLY A 235 24.82 21.25 -20.01
C GLY A 235 25.08 22.72 -19.71
N ALA A 236 26.11 22.97 -18.90
CA ALA A 236 26.55 24.26 -18.41
C ALA A 236 25.56 24.99 -17.47
N PRO A 237 26.04 25.52 -16.32
CA PRO A 237 25.27 26.49 -15.57
C PRO A 237 24.89 27.60 -16.55
N ALA A 238 23.58 27.85 -16.69
CA ALA A 238 23.09 29.05 -17.37
C ALA A 238 23.93 30.21 -16.82
N THR A 239 24.72 30.80 -17.70
CA THR A 239 25.62 31.90 -17.40
C THR A 239 24.90 32.90 -16.50
N ALA A 240 25.54 33.20 -15.37
CA ALA A 240 25.14 34.16 -14.34
C ALA A 240 24.03 35.12 -14.80
N ASN A 241 22.83 34.95 -14.23
CA ASN A 241 21.71 35.91 -14.10
C ASN A 241 20.32 35.37 -14.44
N GLY A 242 20.19 34.12 -14.92
CA GLY A 242 18.90 33.47 -15.06
C GLY A 242 18.73 32.35 -14.04
N ALA A 243 18.06 32.60 -12.92
CA ALA A 243 17.56 31.53 -12.07
C ALA A 243 16.49 30.76 -12.87
N GLY A 244 16.91 29.75 -13.63
CA GLY A 244 15.98 28.73 -14.10
C GLY A 244 15.27 28.13 -12.88
N PRO A 245 13.96 27.84 -12.97
CA PRO A 245 13.24 27.25 -11.85
C PRO A 245 13.94 25.96 -11.44
N LYS A 246 14.43 25.91 -10.20
CA LYS A 246 14.86 24.64 -9.60
C LYS A 246 13.70 23.64 -9.73
N LEU A 247 13.99 22.41 -10.15
CA LEU A 247 12.96 21.39 -10.31
C LEU A 247 12.30 21.11 -8.95
N TYR A 248 11.03 20.72 -8.94
CA TYR A 248 10.31 20.39 -7.69
C TYR A 248 11.02 19.29 -6.89
N SER A 249 11.65 18.36 -7.63
CA SER A 249 12.56 17.34 -7.11
C SER A 249 13.74 17.96 -6.34
N ASP A 250 14.35 19.03 -6.84
CA ASP A 250 15.51 19.70 -6.24
C ASP A 250 15.17 20.58 -5.03
N THR A 251 14.00 21.24 -5.02
CA THR A 251 13.62 22.19 -3.95
C THR A 251 12.77 21.62 -2.84
N HIS A 252 11.95 20.61 -3.12
CA HIS A 252 10.99 20.12 -2.12
C HIS A 252 11.23 18.67 -1.78
N ILE A 253 11.39 17.77 -2.77
CA ILE A 253 11.71 16.37 -2.51
C ILE A 253 13.12 16.26 -1.91
N THR A 254 14.14 16.90 -2.48
CA THR A 254 15.53 16.81 -1.96
C THR A 254 15.68 17.50 -0.60
N ASN A 255 15.03 18.65 -0.38
CA ASN A 255 15.06 19.32 0.94
C ASN A 255 14.22 18.61 2.01
N TYR A 256 13.18 17.86 1.60
CA TYR A 256 12.38 17.01 2.48
C TYR A 256 13.03 15.63 2.74
N LEU A 257 13.85 15.13 1.81
CA LEU A 257 14.30 13.74 1.78
C LEU A 257 15.81 13.51 1.95
N VAL A 258 16.62 14.57 2.03
CA VAL A 258 18.05 14.45 2.29
C VAL A 258 18.34 14.82 3.74
N ASP A 259 18.83 13.83 4.51
CA ASP A 259 19.21 13.94 5.92
C ASP A 259 20.35 14.98 6.20
N ASN A 260 20.85 15.68 5.17
CA ASN A 260 22.00 16.59 5.24
C ASN A 260 21.65 18.10 5.19
N ASN A 261 20.38 18.52 5.18
CA ASN A 261 20.03 19.96 5.18
C ASN A 261 20.36 20.63 6.53
N PRO A 262 21.30 21.58 6.68
CA PRO A 262 21.77 22.04 7.99
C PRO A 262 20.69 22.68 8.91
N ASP A 263 19.49 23.01 8.41
CA ASP A 263 18.39 23.55 9.22
C ASP A 263 17.42 22.46 9.72
N PRO A 264 17.40 22.13 11.01
CA PRO A 264 16.52 21.11 11.59
C PRO A 264 15.03 21.48 11.53
N ALA A 265 14.67 22.77 11.48
CA ALA A 265 13.28 23.21 11.40
C ALA A 265 12.70 23.01 9.99
N LEU A 266 13.56 23.07 8.96
CA LEU A 266 13.21 22.72 7.57
C LEU A 266 13.20 21.19 7.33
N ARG A 267 13.88 20.40 8.18
CA ARG A 267 13.76 18.94 8.22
C ARG A 267 12.53 18.44 8.98
N ASP A 268 11.81 19.32 9.67
CA ASP A 268 10.75 18.92 10.59
C ASP A 268 9.39 18.88 9.87
N PRO A 269 8.88 17.68 9.49
CA PRO A 269 7.54 17.57 8.90
C PRO A 269 6.42 18.03 9.83
N GLN A 270 6.74 18.29 11.12
CA GLN A 270 5.81 18.71 12.16
C GLN A 270 5.80 20.23 12.41
N ALA A 271 6.68 21.03 11.78
CA ALA A 271 6.72 22.48 11.99
C ALA A 271 5.32 23.14 11.83
N ASN A 272 4.47 22.56 10.98
CA ASN A 272 3.10 23.02 10.72
C ASN A 272 2.01 21.94 10.84
N ASN A 273 2.31 20.75 11.38
CA ASN A 273 1.39 19.61 11.26
C ASN A 273 0.93 19.00 12.60
N VAL A 274 0.59 19.82 13.59
CA VAL A 274 -0.04 19.35 14.86
C VAL A 274 -1.55 19.22 14.70
N HIS A 275 -2.21 18.30 15.41
CA HIS A 275 -3.68 18.24 15.45
C HIS A 275 -4.13 19.53 16.15
N VAL A 276 -5.14 20.20 15.61
CA VAL A 276 -5.59 21.53 16.09
C VAL A 276 -5.86 21.56 17.60
N ASP A 277 -6.17 20.40 18.19
CA ASP A 277 -6.77 20.33 19.53
C ASP A 277 -5.91 19.63 20.61
N LYS A 278 -4.72 19.11 20.30
CA LYS A 278 -3.99 18.18 21.21
C LYS A 278 -2.47 18.43 21.35
N GLY A 279 -2.10 19.66 21.69
CA GLY A 279 -0.85 20.02 22.37
C GLY A 279 0.43 19.27 21.94
N GLY A 280 1.22 19.88 21.04
CA GLY A 280 2.48 19.28 20.61
C GLY A 280 3.26 20.11 19.60
N LYS A 281 3.17 21.44 19.65
CA LYS A 281 4.07 22.28 18.84
C LYS A 281 5.48 22.14 19.39
N ARG A 282 6.37 21.55 18.60
CA ARG A 282 7.82 21.73 18.81
C ARG A 282 8.12 23.23 18.77
N GLY A 283 8.75 23.73 19.82
CA GLY A 283 9.30 25.09 19.82
C GLY A 283 8.35 26.22 20.21
N THR A 284 7.17 25.98 20.81
CA THR A 284 6.45 27.04 21.54
C THR A 284 6.56 26.80 23.04
N PRO A 285 7.52 27.42 23.75
CA PRO A 285 7.49 27.48 25.20
C PRO A 285 6.19 28.18 25.60
N GLY A 286 5.25 27.46 26.23
CA GLY A 286 4.10 28.08 26.88
C GLY A 286 2.69 27.71 26.38
N SER A 287 2.50 26.81 25.41
CA SER A 287 1.13 26.36 25.08
C SER A 287 0.65 25.28 26.05
N ALA A 288 0.17 25.75 27.21
CA ALA A 288 -0.85 25.18 28.11
C ALA A 288 -0.68 23.77 28.70
N ALA A 289 -0.40 23.77 30.01
CA ALA A 289 -0.94 22.88 31.04
C ALA A 289 -1.43 21.49 30.60
N ALA A 290 -0.54 20.49 30.69
CA ALA A 290 -0.95 19.10 30.82
C ALA A 290 -1.65 18.92 32.18
N GLY A 291 -2.98 18.89 32.20
CA GLY A 291 -3.73 18.38 33.34
C GLY A 291 -3.42 16.89 33.59
N PRO A 292 -3.74 16.35 34.78
CA PRO A 292 -3.54 14.94 35.07
C PRO A 292 -4.44 14.08 34.17
N VAL A 293 -3.84 13.40 33.19
CA VAL A 293 -4.54 12.44 32.31
C VAL A 293 -4.28 11.03 32.83
N GLY A 294 -5.33 10.35 33.30
CA GLY A 294 -5.30 8.92 33.57
C GLY A 294 -5.34 8.14 32.25
N GLY A 295 -4.33 7.30 31.99
CA GLY A 295 -4.17 6.56 30.74
C GLY A 295 -3.68 7.46 29.60
N VAL A 296 -2.36 7.50 29.35
CA VAL A 296 -1.81 8.37 28.30
C VAL A 296 -1.80 7.63 26.97
N ILE A 297 -2.69 8.05 26.08
CA ILE A 297 -2.76 7.61 24.69
C ILE A 297 -1.83 8.50 23.87
N PHE A 298 -0.87 7.89 23.16
CA PHE A 298 -0.04 8.58 22.18
C PHE A 298 -0.66 8.40 20.79
N GLU A 299 -0.90 9.51 20.09
CA GLU A 299 -1.52 9.51 18.76
C GLU A 299 -0.49 9.91 17.70
N ILE A 300 -0.39 9.11 16.65
CA ILE A 300 0.53 9.30 15.53
C ILE A 300 -0.21 9.96 14.39
N LYS A 301 0.42 10.95 13.76
CA LYS A 301 -0.08 11.50 12.51
C LYS A 301 0.48 10.72 11.32
N SER A 302 -0.35 9.77 10.85
CA SER A 302 -0.42 8.94 9.62
C SER A 302 0.58 9.02 8.44
N ARG A 303 1.68 9.78 8.49
CA ARG A 303 2.64 9.87 7.38
C ARG A 303 3.79 8.86 7.51
N PRO A 304 4.01 8.00 6.51
CA PRO A 304 5.19 7.18 6.39
C PRO A 304 6.49 8.00 6.47
N GLY A 305 7.47 7.48 7.22
CA GLY A 305 8.75 8.12 7.44
C GLY A 305 8.79 9.09 8.62
N ASP A 306 7.65 9.44 9.21
CA ASP A 306 7.63 10.25 10.44
C ASP A 306 8.36 9.51 11.57
N ARG A 307 9.11 10.29 12.36
CA ARG A 307 9.96 9.79 13.43
C ARG A 307 9.53 10.39 14.76
N TYR A 308 9.46 9.54 15.79
CA TYR A 308 9.05 9.94 17.13
C TYR A 308 10.05 9.44 18.16
N LYS A 309 10.46 10.34 19.04
CA LYS A 309 11.23 10.02 20.24
C LYS A 309 10.54 10.65 21.44
N LEU A 310 10.26 9.85 22.46
CA LEU A 310 9.48 10.28 23.61
C LEU A 310 10.37 10.35 24.85
N ARG A 311 10.23 11.44 25.60
CA ARG A 311 10.76 11.58 26.94
C ARG A 311 9.59 11.62 27.91
N VAL A 312 9.67 10.82 28.95
CA VAL A 312 8.70 10.79 30.03
C VAL A 312 9.42 11.11 31.32
N TYR A 313 8.90 12.05 32.09
CA TYR A 313 9.53 12.45 33.34
C TYR A 313 8.53 12.77 34.45
N VAL A 314 9.00 12.67 35.69
CA VAL A 314 8.24 13.05 36.89
C VAL A 314 8.82 14.34 37.45
N GLY A 315 7.99 15.36 37.58
CA GLY A 315 8.34 16.63 38.22
C GLY A 315 8.10 16.60 39.74
N PRO A 316 8.69 17.52 40.51
CA PRO A 316 8.29 17.72 41.90
C PRO A 316 6.80 18.10 41.95
N PRO A 317 6.00 17.60 42.91
CA PRO A 317 4.57 17.95 43.02
C PRO A 317 4.29 19.45 43.18
N THR A 318 5.32 20.25 43.48
CA THR A 318 5.23 21.65 43.89
C THR A 318 5.85 22.64 42.90
N LEU A 319 6.42 22.18 41.78
CA LEU A 319 7.09 23.04 40.80
C LEU A 319 6.82 22.55 39.37
N ASP A 320 6.55 23.48 38.46
CA ASP A 320 6.56 23.22 37.02
C ASP A 320 7.96 22.75 36.61
N SER A 321 8.10 21.45 36.35
CA SER A 321 9.36 20.87 35.89
C SER A 321 9.33 20.72 34.38
N ASN A 322 10.41 21.15 33.72
CA ASN A 322 10.68 20.83 32.31
C ASN A 322 11.47 19.51 32.17
N GLY A 323 11.63 18.77 33.28
CA GLY A 323 12.40 17.54 33.35
C GLY A 323 13.91 17.73 33.26
N ALA A 324 14.43 18.96 33.10
CA ALA A 324 15.86 19.25 33.06
C ALA A 324 16.45 19.51 34.45
N ASP A 325 15.61 19.63 35.47
CA ASP A 325 16.05 19.72 36.85
C ASP A 325 16.88 18.48 37.21
N GLU A 326 17.98 18.68 37.95
CA GLU A 326 18.90 17.61 38.38
C GLU A 326 18.18 16.44 39.09
N GLN A 327 16.99 16.73 39.64
CA GLN A 327 16.16 15.82 40.43
C GLN A 327 15.03 15.15 39.63
N ALA A 328 14.82 15.54 38.37
CA ALA A 328 13.77 14.95 37.54
C ALA A 328 14.15 13.52 37.12
N VAL A 329 13.26 12.56 37.39
CA VAL A 329 13.43 11.19 36.89
C VAL A 329 12.86 11.13 35.49
N ALA A 330 13.73 11.09 34.50
CA ALA A 330 13.35 11.12 33.09
C ALA A 330 13.86 9.89 32.33
N ILE A 331 12.97 9.20 31.63
CA ILE A 331 13.28 8.13 30.69
C ILE A 331 13.01 8.60 29.26
N THR A 332 13.94 8.30 28.36
CA THR A 332 13.82 8.63 26.94
C THR A 332 13.79 7.34 26.14
N THR A 333 12.88 7.22 25.19
CA THR A 333 12.85 6.09 24.24
C THR A 333 13.95 6.26 23.19
N GLY A 334 14.20 5.20 22.43
CA GLY A 334 14.80 5.33 21.11
C GLY A 334 13.84 5.97 20.11
N THR A 335 14.18 5.85 18.83
CA THR A 335 13.43 6.46 17.73
C THR A 335 12.47 5.46 17.11
N MET A 336 11.18 5.77 17.15
CA MET A 336 10.15 5.02 16.45
C MET A 336 9.93 5.62 15.08
N VAL A 337 9.77 4.78 14.05
CA VAL A 337 9.67 5.23 12.65
C VAL A 337 8.39 4.68 12.04
N VAL A 338 7.55 5.54 11.47
CA VAL A 338 6.28 5.13 10.86
C VAL A 338 6.52 4.49 9.50
N TRP A 339 5.95 3.30 9.31
CA TRP A 339 5.89 2.58 8.05
C TRP A 339 4.44 2.24 7.72
N ARG A 340 4.07 2.31 6.44
CA ARG A 340 2.79 1.79 5.94
C ARG A 340 2.94 0.34 5.53
N THR A 341 1.93 -0.47 5.76
CA THR A 341 1.90 -1.87 5.30
C THR A 341 1.06 -1.98 4.02
N ILE A 342 1.69 -2.44 2.94
CA ILE A 342 1.02 -2.81 1.69
C ILE A 342 1.03 -4.33 1.60
N ARG A 343 -0.16 -4.95 1.55
CA ARG A 343 -0.28 -6.41 1.52
C ARG A 343 -0.56 -6.92 0.13
N LEU A 344 0.04 -8.07 -0.22
CA LEU A 344 -0.36 -8.91 -1.33
C LEU A 344 -1.05 -10.15 -0.76
N SER A 345 -2.35 -10.28 -1.01
CA SER A 345 -3.15 -11.41 -0.51
C SER A 345 -3.25 -12.55 -1.52
N ARG A 346 -3.16 -12.25 -2.82
CA ARG A 346 -3.14 -13.28 -3.86
C ARG A 346 -2.23 -12.90 -5.01
N TYR A 347 -1.51 -13.89 -5.50
CA TYR A 347 -0.79 -13.81 -6.77
C TYR A 347 -1.19 -14.99 -7.64
N ILE A 348 -2.15 -14.76 -8.51
CA ILE A 348 -2.67 -15.75 -9.43
C ILE A 348 -1.81 -15.76 -10.68
N PHE A 349 -1.28 -16.91 -11.04
CA PHE A 349 -0.46 -17.08 -12.22
C PHE A 349 -1.02 -18.21 -13.06
N ARG A 350 -1.30 -17.91 -14.32
CA ARG A 350 -1.60 -18.93 -15.30
C ARG A 350 -0.32 -19.25 -16.04
N LYS A 351 0.21 -20.45 -15.79
CA LYS A 351 1.25 -20.99 -16.65
C LYS A 351 0.67 -21.16 -18.04
N ASP A 352 1.45 -20.76 -19.02
CA ASP A 352 1.36 -21.38 -20.33
C ASP A 352 1.63 -22.88 -20.10
N PRO A 353 0.67 -23.79 -20.35
CA PRO A 353 0.93 -25.22 -20.20
C PRO A 353 2.18 -25.53 -21.01
N ALA A 354 3.16 -26.20 -20.40
CA ALA A 354 4.44 -26.49 -21.05
C ALA A 354 4.17 -26.95 -22.49
N MET A 355 4.57 -26.13 -23.45
CA MET A 355 4.21 -26.24 -24.88
C MET A 355 4.64 -27.57 -25.52
N ALA A 356 5.40 -28.41 -24.80
CA ALA A 356 5.65 -29.81 -25.16
C ALA A 356 4.35 -30.65 -25.23
N ASN A 357 3.28 -30.23 -24.54
CA ASN A 357 1.96 -30.85 -24.57
C ASN A 357 0.94 -30.04 -25.38
N PHE A 358 1.37 -29.02 -26.15
CA PHE A 358 0.50 -28.48 -27.20
C PHE A 358 0.16 -29.66 -28.11
N PRO A 359 -1.10 -30.10 -28.22
CA PRO A 359 -1.39 -31.42 -28.77
C PRO A 359 -0.76 -31.53 -30.14
N ALA A 360 -0.02 -32.61 -30.42
CA ALA A 360 0.45 -32.91 -31.77
C ALA A 360 -0.71 -32.89 -32.79
N ALA A 361 -1.95 -33.09 -32.31
CA ALA A 361 -3.18 -32.89 -33.06
C ALA A 361 -3.41 -31.44 -33.56
N ILE A 362 -2.99 -30.40 -32.83
CA ILE A 362 -3.08 -29.00 -33.29
C ILE A 362 -1.97 -28.69 -34.31
N GLU A 363 -0.74 -29.17 -34.11
CA GLU A 363 0.33 -29.03 -35.13
C GLU A 363 0.05 -29.87 -36.38
N ALA A 364 -0.59 -31.04 -36.25
CA ALA A 364 -1.06 -31.84 -37.38
C ALA A 364 -2.29 -31.24 -38.06
N ALA A 365 -3.18 -30.56 -37.31
CA ALA A 365 -4.30 -29.78 -37.86
C ALA A 365 -3.83 -28.62 -38.74
N TYR A 366 -2.65 -28.06 -38.45
CA TYR A 366 -1.98 -27.08 -39.31
C TYR A 366 -1.50 -27.65 -40.66
N ALA A 367 -1.25 -28.97 -40.74
CA ALA A 367 -0.53 -29.59 -41.84
C ALA A 367 -1.42 -30.25 -42.91
N GLY A 368 -2.76 -30.30 -42.73
CA GLY A 368 -3.66 -30.98 -43.68
C GLY A 368 -4.97 -30.23 -43.98
N PRO A 369 -5.43 -30.18 -45.25
CA PRO A 369 -6.83 -29.87 -45.55
C PRO A 369 -7.73 -31.00 -45.02
N PRO A 370 -8.90 -30.72 -44.40
CA PRO A 370 -9.81 -29.61 -44.68
C PRO A 370 -10.08 -28.75 -43.43
N TYR A 371 -9.09 -28.03 -42.93
CA TYR A 371 -9.34 -27.03 -41.88
C TYR A 371 -9.92 -25.76 -42.51
N ASN A 372 -11.14 -25.41 -42.09
CA ASN A 372 -11.79 -24.18 -42.50
C ASN A 372 -11.27 -23.02 -41.64
N LEU A 373 -10.36 -22.23 -42.22
CA LEU A 373 -9.81 -20.99 -41.65
C LEU A 373 -10.87 -20.01 -41.15
N ASN A 374 -12.14 -20.12 -41.58
CA ASN A 374 -13.23 -19.28 -41.12
C ASN A 374 -13.98 -19.83 -39.89
N LYS A 375 -13.67 -21.04 -39.40
CA LYS A 375 -14.37 -21.68 -38.26
C LYS A 375 -13.50 -21.99 -37.05
N GLU A 376 -12.18 -22.14 -37.20
CA GLU A 376 -11.25 -22.45 -36.09
C GLU A 376 -10.05 -21.46 -36.04
N THR A 377 -10.33 -20.17 -36.28
CA THR A 377 -9.37 -19.05 -36.34
C THR A 377 -8.50 -18.89 -35.09
N ILE A 378 -8.99 -19.28 -33.93
CA ILE A 378 -8.39 -18.93 -32.65
C ILE A 378 -7.09 -19.70 -32.36
N TYR A 379 -7.08 -21.00 -32.67
CA TYR A 379 -5.92 -21.88 -32.50
C TYR A 379 -4.82 -21.55 -33.52
N LEU A 380 -5.22 -21.20 -34.74
CA LEU A 380 -4.33 -20.79 -35.81
C LEU A 380 -3.69 -19.41 -35.51
N ARG A 381 -4.41 -18.47 -34.89
CA ARG A 381 -3.83 -17.16 -34.54
C ARG A 381 -2.95 -17.20 -33.29
N CYS A 382 -3.32 -17.98 -32.27
CA CYS A 382 -2.42 -18.25 -31.12
C CYS A 382 -1.12 -18.95 -31.55
N GLY A 383 -1.18 -19.85 -32.55
CA GLY A 383 -0.01 -20.51 -33.12
C GLY A 383 0.85 -19.64 -34.07
N LEU A 384 0.30 -18.59 -34.68
CA LEU A 384 1.07 -17.58 -35.43
C LEU A 384 1.83 -16.63 -34.49
N ILE A 385 1.20 -16.23 -33.38
CA ILE A 385 1.88 -15.44 -32.33
C ILE A 385 2.98 -16.25 -31.63
N LYS A 386 2.83 -17.59 -31.53
CA LYS A 386 3.89 -18.53 -31.14
C LYS A 386 5.16 -18.39 -32.01
N GLN A 387 5.06 -18.02 -33.29
CA GLN A 387 6.22 -17.78 -34.16
C GLN A 387 6.89 -16.43 -33.92
N ASP A 388 6.12 -15.36 -33.67
CA ASP A 388 6.69 -14.01 -33.45
C ASP A 388 7.18 -13.78 -32.00
N LEU A 389 6.62 -14.51 -31.03
CA LEU A 389 6.95 -14.40 -29.59
C LEU A 389 7.87 -15.52 -29.05
N THR A 390 8.76 -16.10 -29.88
CA THR A 390 9.57 -17.30 -29.55
C THR A 390 9.92 -17.49 -28.05
N TYR A 391 9.29 -18.53 -27.47
CA TYR A 391 9.82 -19.55 -26.55
C TYR A 391 10.43 -19.23 -25.17
N VAL A 392 10.27 -18.03 -24.58
CA VAL A 392 10.88 -17.79 -23.25
C VAL A 392 9.94 -18.09 -22.06
N GLY A 393 8.66 -18.37 -22.32
CA GLY A 393 7.67 -18.58 -21.25
C GLY A 393 7.43 -17.31 -20.41
N MET A 394 6.37 -17.33 -19.61
CA MET A 394 6.06 -16.22 -18.72
C MET A 394 6.92 -16.32 -17.45
N LYS A 395 7.93 -15.45 -17.30
CA LYS A 395 8.67 -15.33 -16.04
C LYS A 395 7.71 -14.84 -14.96
N GLN A 396 7.76 -15.44 -13.78
CA GLN A 396 7.03 -14.93 -12.62
C GLN A 396 7.62 -13.57 -12.21
N ALA A 397 6.76 -12.66 -11.77
CA ALA A 397 7.20 -11.41 -11.17
C ALA A 397 8.01 -11.71 -9.90
N ASP A 398 9.11 -10.98 -9.70
CA ASP A 398 9.88 -11.06 -8.47
C ASP A 398 9.14 -10.33 -7.35
N MET A 399 8.34 -11.07 -6.60
CA MET A 399 7.65 -10.58 -5.40
C MET A 399 8.54 -10.71 -4.14
N THR A 400 9.82 -11.08 -4.26
CA THR A 400 10.62 -11.47 -3.08
C THR A 400 10.91 -10.29 -2.15
N PRO A 401 10.95 -10.53 -0.82
CA PRO A 401 11.26 -9.48 0.17
C PRO A 401 12.66 -8.88 0.05
N THR A 402 13.59 -9.59 -0.61
CA THR A 402 15.00 -9.16 -0.74
C THR A 402 15.19 -8.09 -1.82
N GLY A 403 14.27 -7.95 -2.79
CA GLY A 403 14.32 -6.93 -3.84
C GLY A 403 15.63 -6.89 -4.66
N LEU A 404 16.41 -7.97 -4.62
CA LEU A 404 17.77 -8.06 -5.12
C LEU A 404 18.01 -9.43 -5.74
N ARG A 405 17.47 -9.66 -6.93
CA ARG A 405 17.99 -10.71 -7.80
C ARG A 405 18.03 -10.23 -9.24
N ASP A 406 19.09 -9.48 -9.54
CA ASP A 406 19.97 -9.81 -10.66
C ASP A 406 21.39 -9.26 -10.38
N ASN A 407 22.26 -10.18 -9.92
CA ASN A 407 23.70 -9.96 -9.65
C ASN A 407 24.54 -9.86 -10.94
N GLY A 408 23.99 -9.37 -12.04
CA GLY A 408 24.79 -9.01 -13.23
C GLY A 408 25.65 -7.78 -12.97
N PRO A 409 26.63 -7.43 -13.82
CA PRO A 409 27.26 -6.11 -13.79
C PRO A 409 26.22 -5.00 -13.94
N VAL A 410 26.45 -3.82 -13.34
CA VAL A 410 25.56 -2.65 -13.44
C VAL A 410 25.57 -2.11 -14.87
N GLY A 411 24.68 -2.62 -15.71
CA GLY A 411 24.29 -2.03 -16.99
C GLY A 411 22.83 -1.58 -16.96
N ALA A 412 22.41 -0.78 -17.94
CA ALA A 412 21.01 -0.42 -18.17
C ALA A 412 20.14 -1.70 -18.17
N GLY A 413 19.11 -1.76 -17.32
CA GLY A 413 18.23 -2.93 -17.20
C GLY A 413 18.20 -3.65 -15.85
N LYS A 414 18.74 -3.06 -14.77
CA LYS A 414 18.54 -3.59 -13.41
C LYS A 414 17.34 -2.94 -12.73
N TRP A 415 16.30 -3.74 -12.59
CA TRP A 415 15.03 -3.32 -12.02
C TRP A 415 14.89 -3.77 -10.57
N GLU A 416 14.17 -2.98 -9.77
CA GLU A 416 13.90 -3.33 -8.38
C GLU A 416 12.50 -3.91 -8.25
N GLY A 417 12.35 -4.99 -7.47
CA GLY A 417 11.05 -5.59 -7.19
C GLY A 417 10.16 -4.72 -6.29
N PRO A 418 8.88 -5.10 -6.12
CA PRO A 418 7.87 -4.34 -5.38
C PRO A 418 8.33 -3.95 -3.97
N ALA A 419 8.94 -4.88 -3.22
CA ALA A 419 9.38 -4.62 -1.85
C ALA A 419 10.31 -3.41 -1.73
N ARG A 420 11.26 -3.26 -2.66
CA ARG A 420 12.21 -2.15 -2.64
C ARG A 420 11.61 -0.86 -3.17
N GLN A 421 10.72 -0.95 -4.16
CA GLN A 421 9.99 0.19 -4.70
C GLN A 421 9.06 0.82 -3.66
N TYR A 422 8.32 0.00 -2.92
CA TYR A 422 7.49 0.46 -1.81
C TYR A 422 8.34 0.97 -0.63
N ALA A 423 9.49 0.34 -0.34
CA ALA A 423 10.37 0.82 0.73
C ALA A 423 10.88 2.26 0.50
N LYS A 424 11.05 2.69 -0.76
CA LYS A 424 11.39 4.09 -1.10
C LYS A 424 10.33 5.11 -0.68
N ALA A 425 9.09 4.64 -0.51
CA ALA A 425 7.95 5.40 -0.02
C ALA A 425 7.64 5.14 1.46
N TRP A 426 8.55 4.52 2.22
CA TRP A 426 8.31 4.13 3.62
C TRP A 426 7.13 3.15 3.77
N CYS A 427 6.91 2.35 2.73
CA CYS A 427 5.93 1.28 2.71
C CYS A 427 6.65 -0.08 2.79
N GLU A 428 6.17 -0.95 3.66
CA GLU A 428 6.57 -2.34 3.71
C GLU A 428 5.60 -3.18 2.88
N PHE A 429 6.14 -3.86 1.87
CA PHE A 429 5.38 -4.80 1.06
C PHE A 429 5.43 -6.18 1.71
N ILE A 430 4.29 -6.65 2.19
CA ILE A 430 4.14 -7.93 2.86
C ILE A 430 3.32 -8.86 1.98
N ILE A 431 3.80 -10.08 1.81
CA ILE A 431 2.99 -11.17 1.28
C ILE A 431 2.32 -11.84 2.46
N ASP A 432 1.00 -12.05 2.38
CA ASP A 432 0.29 -12.73 3.46
C ASP A 432 0.84 -14.16 3.68
N PRO A 433 0.98 -14.60 4.96
CA PRO A 433 1.43 -15.94 5.28
C PRO A 433 0.54 -17.00 4.61
N ASN A 434 1.16 -18.06 4.10
CA ASN A 434 0.51 -19.21 3.45
C ASN A 434 -0.12 -18.97 2.06
N VAL A 435 0.00 -17.77 1.49
CA VAL A 435 -0.30 -17.54 0.07
C VAL A 435 0.72 -18.27 -0.78
N ALA A 436 0.24 -19.11 -1.70
CA ALA A 436 1.10 -19.71 -2.72
C ALA A 436 1.57 -18.60 -3.67
N ILE A 437 2.90 -18.47 -3.85
CA ILE A 437 3.48 -17.55 -4.83
C ILE A 437 4.18 -18.34 -5.93
N PRO A 438 3.60 -18.37 -7.13
CA PRO A 438 2.22 -18.00 -7.42
C PRO A 438 1.21 -19.11 -7.13
N GLU A 439 -0.06 -18.73 -7.07
CA GLU A 439 -1.23 -19.59 -7.04
C GLU A 439 -1.68 -19.94 -8.46
N GLU A 440 -1.89 -21.23 -8.72
CA GLU A 440 -2.40 -21.72 -10.00
C GLU A 440 -3.83 -22.26 -9.79
N PRO A 441 -4.89 -21.53 -10.20
CA PRO A 441 -6.25 -21.94 -9.95
C PRO A 441 -6.62 -23.15 -10.82
N ASP A 442 -7.35 -24.09 -10.23
CA ASP A 442 -7.88 -25.24 -10.95
C ASP A 442 -8.93 -24.83 -12.01
N ALA A 443 -9.30 -25.78 -12.88
CA ALA A 443 -10.22 -25.50 -13.99
C ALA A 443 -11.61 -25.07 -13.53
N ALA A 444 -12.09 -25.58 -12.38
CA ALA A 444 -13.40 -25.23 -11.84
C ALA A 444 -13.42 -23.81 -11.29
N THR A 445 -12.38 -23.43 -10.55
CA THR A 445 -12.16 -22.08 -10.03
C THR A 445 -12.02 -21.09 -11.17
N GLN A 446 -11.24 -21.44 -12.20
CA GLN A 446 -11.09 -20.61 -13.39
C GLN A 446 -12.42 -20.40 -14.12
N ARG A 447 -13.20 -21.47 -14.29
CA ARG A 447 -14.52 -21.40 -14.91
C ARG A 447 -15.46 -20.51 -14.11
N ALA A 448 -15.51 -20.68 -12.79
CA ALA A 448 -16.34 -19.86 -11.92
C ALA A 448 -15.94 -18.37 -11.95
N ALA A 449 -14.63 -18.07 -12.00
CA ALA A 449 -14.17 -16.70 -12.20
C ALA A 449 -14.62 -16.13 -13.55
N PHE A 450 -14.48 -16.92 -14.63
CA PHE A 450 -14.92 -16.54 -15.97
C PHE A 450 -16.43 -16.25 -16.01
N ASP A 451 -17.24 -17.15 -15.45
CA ASP A 451 -18.70 -16.98 -15.38
C ASP A 451 -19.08 -15.75 -14.55
N ALA A 452 -18.34 -15.46 -13.48
CA ALA A 452 -18.50 -14.23 -12.71
C ALA A 452 -18.16 -12.98 -13.54
N GLY A 453 -17.13 -13.05 -14.39
CA GLY A 453 -16.81 -12.01 -15.37
C GLY A 453 -17.96 -11.73 -16.33
N VAL A 454 -18.52 -12.78 -16.96
CA VAL A 454 -19.67 -12.65 -17.88
C VAL A 454 -20.89 -12.06 -17.15
N ALA A 455 -21.20 -12.58 -15.97
CA ALA A 455 -22.32 -12.09 -15.17
C ALA A 455 -22.15 -10.61 -14.77
N TYR A 456 -20.93 -10.20 -14.42
CA TYR A 456 -20.64 -8.82 -14.10
C TYR A 456 -20.82 -7.91 -15.31
N ALA A 457 -20.21 -8.23 -16.44
CA ALA A 457 -20.36 -7.46 -17.68
C ALA A 457 -21.83 -7.30 -18.11
N LYS A 458 -22.65 -8.36 -17.91
CA LYS A 458 -24.10 -8.33 -18.16
C LYS A 458 -24.83 -7.25 -17.37
N ASN A 459 -24.49 -7.08 -16.11
CA ASN A 459 -25.13 -6.08 -15.24
C ASN A 459 -24.90 -4.64 -15.75
N PHE A 460 -23.84 -4.42 -16.53
CA PHE A 460 -23.47 -3.11 -17.08
C PHE A 460 -23.85 -2.95 -18.57
N GLN A 461 -24.50 -3.93 -19.21
CA GLN A 461 -24.78 -3.86 -20.64
C GLN A 461 -25.67 -2.68 -21.04
N GLY A 462 -26.76 -2.46 -20.28
CA GLY A 462 -27.67 -1.35 -20.56
C GLY A 462 -26.99 0.01 -20.43
N ALA A 463 -26.06 0.12 -19.47
CA ALA A 463 -25.25 1.30 -19.24
C ALA A 463 -24.23 1.57 -20.36
N MET A 464 -23.65 0.51 -20.93
CA MET A 464 -22.74 0.59 -22.07
C MET A 464 -23.46 0.77 -23.41
N GLY A 465 -24.81 0.75 -23.43
CA GLY A 465 -25.59 0.83 -24.66
C GLY A 465 -25.44 -0.41 -25.56
N VAL A 466 -25.03 -1.55 -25.01
CA VAL A 466 -24.81 -2.79 -25.77
C VAL A 466 -25.96 -3.77 -25.57
N ASN A 467 -26.39 -4.37 -26.69
CA ASN A 467 -27.40 -5.44 -26.69
C ASN A 467 -26.78 -6.81 -26.99
N TRP A 468 -25.46 -6.97 -26.96
CA TRP A 468 -24.77 -8.21 -27.30
C TRP A 468 -25.17 -9.39 -26.38
N ASP A 469 -25.17 -10.61 -26.89
CA ASP A 469 -25.34 -11.83 -26.10
C ASP A 469 -23.99 -12.23 -25.51
N LEU A 470 -23.71 -11.77 -24.28
CA LEU A 470 -22.40 -11.96 -23.67
C LEU A 470 -22.07 -13.43 -23.35
N ASP A 471 -23.06 -14.30 -23.17
CA ASP A 471 -22.82 -15.75 -23.00
C ASP A 471 -22.30 -16.42 -24.27
N LYS A 472 -22.65 -15.84 -25.42
CA LYS A 472 -22.17 -16.31 -26.73
C LYS A 472 -20.87 -15.65 -27.12
N LEU A 473 -20.69 -14.39 -26.77
CA LEU A 473 -19.50 -13.60 -27.08
C LEU A 473 -18.29 -14.07 -26.28
N PHE A 474 -18.43 -14.21 -24.96
CA PHE A 474 -17.43 -14.79 -24.08
C PHE A 474 -17.65 -16.30 -23.97
N PHE A 475 -16.61 -17.09 -24.08
CA PHE A 475 -16.73 -18.55 -23.94
C PHE A 475 -15.56 -19.13 -23.16
N PHE A 476 -15.79 -20.14 -22.33
CA PHE A 476 -14.70 -20.81 -21.64
C PHE A 476 -14.23 -22.03 -22.44
N ASP A 477 -12.97 -22.05 -22.88
CA ASP A 477 -12.36 -23.21 -23.53
C ASP A 477 -11.30 -23.83 -22.61
N ALA A 478 -11.53 -25.08 -22.21
CA ALA A 478 -10.62 -25.82 -21.34
C ALA A 478 -9.25 -26.09 -21.97
N ARG A 479 -9.12 -25.95 -23.29
CA ARG A 479 -7.84 -26.09 -24.03
C ARG A 479 -7.01 -24.82 -24.03
N THR A 480 -7.65 -23.66 -23.85
CA THR A 480 -6.98 -22.35 -23.73
C THR A 480 -7.35 -21.64 -22.42
N PRO A 481 -7.14 -22.29 -21.26
CA PRO A 481 -7.50 -21.69 -19.97
C PRO A 481 -6.57 -20.54 -19.56
N PHE A 482 -5.57 -20.23 -20.40
CA PHE A 482 -4.56 -19.20 -20.22
C PHE A 482 -4.87 -17.90 -21.01
N THR A 483 -6.01 -17.85 -21.71
CA THR A 483 -6.48 -16.66 -22.45
C THR A 483 -7.88 -16.25 -22.01
N ILE A 484 -8.19 -14.96 -22.14
CA ILE A 484 -9.59 -14.50 -22.08
C ILE A 484 -10.22 -14.71 -23.45
N ASN A 485 -11.10 -15.68 -23.49
CA ASN A 485 -11.72 -16.19 -24.70
C ASN A 485 -12.95 -15.36 -25.11
N ILE A 486 -12.78 -14.59 -26.19
CA ILE A 486 -13.78 -13.71 -26.79
C ILE A 486 -13.86 -14.02 -28.28
N ARG A 487 -15.06 -14.21 -28.81
CA ARG A 487 -15.28 -14.47 -30.24
C ARG A 487 -15.03 -13.24 -31.09
N GLU A 488 -14.53 -13.44 -32.30
CA GLU A 488 -14.44 -12.39 -33.32
C GLU A 488 -15.85 -11.93 -33.74
N PRO A 489 -16.05 -10.67 -34.15
CA PRO A 489 -17.38 -10.15 -34.50
C PRO A 489 -18.12 -11.00 -35.53
N ALA A 490 -17.44 -11.39 -36.62
CA ALA A 490 -18.05 -12.19 -37.68
C ALA A 490 -18.43 -13.61 -37.21
N GLU A 491 -17.65 -14.19 -36.29
CA GLU A 491 -17.94 -15.50 -35.71
C GLU A 491 -19.16 -15.41 -34.80
N TYR A 492 -19.18 -14.40 -33.91
CA TYR A 492 -20.27 -14.13 -33.00
C TYR A 492 -21.58 -13.80 -33.76
N ASP A 493 -21.53 -12.92 -34.75
CA ASP A 493 -22.70 -12.52 -35.57
C ASP A 493 -23.30 -13.68 -36.39
N ALA A 494 -22.51 -14.72 -36.64
CA ALA A 494 -22.92 -15.93 -37.35
C ALA A 494 -23.51 -17.01 -36.43
N LEU A 495 -23.46 -16.84 -35.10
CA LEU A 495 -23.97 -17.83 -34.16
C LEU A 495 -25.51 -17.95 -34.23
N PRO A 496 -26.06 -19.18 -34.17
CA PRO A 496 -27.49 -19.37 -34.05
C PRO A 496 -28.11 -18.58 -32.89
N GLY A 497 -29.21 -17.90 -33.18
CA GLY A 497 -29.97 -17.11 -32.20
C GLY A 497 -29.37 -15.76 -31.84
N VAL A 498 -28.29 -15.31 -32.47
CA VAL A 498 -27.87 -13.89 -32.39
C VAL A 498 -28.78 -13.07 -33.31
N THR A 499 -29.59 -12.20 -32.73
CA THR A 499 -30.56 -11.38 -33.50
C THR A 499 -29.86 -10.19 -34.17
N PRO A 500 -30.48 -9.56 -35.19
CA PRO A 500 -29.90 -8.37 -35.83
C PRO A 500 -29.52 -7.24 -34.86
N ALA A 501 -30.28 -7.06 -33.78
CA ALA A 501 -30.01 -6.04 -32.76
C ALA A 501 -28.83 -6.40 -31.83
N GLN A 502 -28.45 -7.67 -31.78
CA GLN A 502 -27.33 -8.16 -30.96
C GLN A 502 -26.03 -8.23 -31.74
N LYS A 503 -26.06 -8.05 -33.07
CA LYS A 503 -24.86 -8.11 -33.91
C LYS A 503 -23.91 -6.97 -33.62
N ILE A 504 -22.62 -7.26 -33.61
CA ILE A 504 -21.55 -6.26 -33.47
C ILE A 504 -21.41 -5.50 -34.79
N GLY A 505 -21.62 -6.17 -35.92
CA GLY A 505 -21.46 -5.60 -37.25
C GLY A 505 -19.99 -5.51 -37.68
N PRO A 506 -19.74 -5.00 -38.89
CA PRO A 506 -18.38 -4.80 -39.38
C PRO A 506 -17.68 -3.70 -38.57
N ILE A 507 -16.42 -3.94 -38.19
CA ILE A 507 -15.59 -2.91 -37.55
C ILE A 507 -15.28 -1.83 -38.62
N PRO A 508 -15.81 -0.60 -38.49
CA PRO A 508 -15.54 0.44 -39.47
C PRO A 508 -14.08 0.90 -39.35
N PRO A 509 -13.47 1.38 -40.45
CA PRO A 509 -12.18 2.05 -40.38
C PRO A 509 -12.31 3.38 -39.63
N ALA A 510 -12.09 3.35 -38.31
CA ALA A 510 -11.68 4.48 -37.47
C ALA A 510 -12.55 5.76 -37.53
N ALA A 511 -13.87 5.66 -37.30
CA ALA A 511 -14.76 6.81 -37.06
C ALA A 511 -15.73 6.54 -35.89
N GLY A 512 -16.21 7.61 -35.25
CA GLY A 512 -16.90 7.59 -33.95
C GLY A 512 -18.01 6.54 -33.76
N ASN A 513 -18.13 6.07 -32.50
CA ASN A 513 -18.82 4.85 -32.06
C ASN A 513 -18.17 3.57 -32.59
N ASP A 514 -16.87 3.45 -32.33
CA ASP A 514 -16.12 2.26 -32.67
C ASP A 514 -16.56 1.07 -31.79
N PRO A 515 -17.04 -0.05 -32.37
CA PRO A 515 -17.37 -1.26 -31.61
C PRO A 515 -16.20 -1.77 -30.75
N ARG A 516 -14.97 -1.37 -31.07
CA ARG A 516 -13.76 -1.69 -30.30
C ARG A 516 -13.68 -0.95 -28.97
N ASP A 517 -14.03 0.33 -28.94
CA ASP A 517 -14.09 1.10 -27.68
C ASP A 517 -15.15 0.49 -26.77
N THR A 518 -16.30 0.14 -27.37
CA THR A 518 -17.39 -0.56 -26.69
C THR A 518 -16.95 -1.93 -26.18
N MET A 519 -16.21 -2.70 -26.98
CA MET A 519 -15.64 -3.98 -26.55
C MET A 519 -14.64 -3.80 -25.42
N SER A 520 -13.81 -2.75 -25.44
CA SER A 520 -12.88 -2.45 -24.34
C SER A 520 -13.64 -2.17 -23.04
N MET A 521 -14.76 -1.46 -23.09
CA MET A 521 -15.62 -1.24 -21.91
C MET A 521 -16.18 -2.57 -21.39
N VAL A 522 -16.79 -3.38 -22.29
CA VAL A 522 -17.35 -4.70 -21.94
C VAL A 522 -16.29 -5.62 -21.34
N LEU A 523 -15.07 -5.57 -21.88
CA LEU A 523 -13.94 -6.37 -21.41
C LEU A 523 -13.43 -5.89 -20.04
N ASN A 524 -13.36 -4.58 -19.80
CA ASN A 524 -13.03 -4.06 -18.47
C ASN A 524 -14.04 -4.53 -17.42
N GLU A 525 -15.34 -4.53 -17.74
CA GLU A 525 -16.36 -5.03 -16.81
C GLU A 525 -16.29 -6.56 -16.63
N PHE A 526 -15.96 -7.29 -17.68
CA PHE A 526 -15.69 -8.73 -17.57
C PHE A 526 -14.50 -8.99 -16.63
N LEU A 527 -13.42 -8.23 -16.77
CA LEU A 527 -12.23 -8.33 -15.92
C LEU A 527 -12.50 -7.91 -14.48
N ASN A 528 -13.34 -6.89 -14.27
CA ASN A 528 -13.84 -6.51 -12.94
C ASN A 528 -14.57 -7.68 -12.29
N GLY A 529 -15.46 -8.37 -13.00
CA GLY A 529 -16.16 -9.55 -12.47
C GLY A 529 -15.24 -10.71 -12.13
N MET A 530 -14.26 -11.01 -12.99
CA MET A 530 -13.23 -12.02 -12.69
C MET A 530 -12.38 -11.63 -11.48
N LEU A 531 -11.95 -10.37 -11.40
CA LEU A 531 -11.12 -9.88 -10.31
C LEU A 531 -11.92 -9.89 -9.00
N SER A 532 -13.17 -9.45 -9.04
CA SER A 532 -14.13 -9.55 -7.95
C SER A 532 -14.27 -10.99 -7.45
N TYR A 533 -14.32 -12.00 -8.33
CA TYR A 533 -14.34 -13.39 -7.88
C TYR A 533 -13.06 -13.77 -7.10
N TYR A 534 -11.89 -13.39 -7.63
CA TYR A 534 -10.60 -13.74 -7.03
C TYR A 534 -10.28 -12.95 -5.76
N SER A 535 -10.61 -11.67 -5.71
CA SER A 535 -10.42 -10.79 -4.56
C SER A 535 -11.60 -10.84 -3.57
N LYS A 536 -12.56 -11.75 -3.78
CA LYS A 536 -13.77 -11.90 -2.96
C LYS A 536 -14.54 -10.58 -2.84
N LYS A 537 -14.81 -9.92 -3.97
CA LYS A 537 -15.42 -8.59 -4.10
C LYS A 537 -14.59 -7.50 -3.42
N GLY A 538 -13.26 -7.62 -3.49
CA GLY A 538 -12.33 -6.71 -2.82
C GLY A 538 -12.32 -6.87 -1.30
N SER A 539 -12.98 -7.90 -0.76
CA SER A 539 -12.98 -8.16 0.68
C SER A 539 -11.67 -8.76 1.15
N LEU A 540 -10.76 -9.23 0.28
CA LEU A 540 -9.46 -9.69 0.75
C LEU A 540 -8.62 -8.55 1.36
N PRO A 541 -7.79 -8.85 2.38
CA PRO A 541 -7.03 -7.86 3.14
C PRO A 541 -5.81 -7.27 2.40
N GLY A 542 -5.73 -7.36 1.08
CA GLY A 542 -4.58 -6.90 0.33
C GLY A 542 -4.83 -6.95 -1.17
N LEU A 543 -3.77 -6.66 -1.92
CA LEU A 543 -3.81 -6.64 -3.36
C LEU A 543 -3.96 -8.06 -3.92
N THR A 544 -4.76 -8.18 -4.98
CA THR A 544 -4.88 -9.39 -5.81
C THR A 544 -4.22 -9.13 -7.15
N PHE A 545 -3.12 -9.83 -7.42
CA PHE A 545 -2.41 -9.72 -8.69
C PHE A 545 -2.67 -10.95 -9.55
N ILE A 546 -3.04 -10.75 -10.82
CA ILE A 546 -3.39 -11.80 -11.76
C ILE A 546 -2.48 -11.70 -12.97
N GLN A 547 -1.73 -12.74 -13.26
CA GLN A 547 -0.77 -12.76 -14.36
C GLN A 547 -1.14 -13.86 -15.36
N TYR A 548 -1.59 -13.43 -16.55
CA TYR A 548 -2.00 -14.29 -17.66
C TYR A 548 -1.04 -14.11 -18.84
N PRO A 549 -0.65 -15.19 -19.55
CA PRO A 549 0.37 -15.11 -20.60
C PRO A 549 -0.11 -14.38 -21.86
N MET A 550 -1.42 -14.23 -22.03
CA MET A 550 -2.04 -13.39 -23.06
C MET A 550 -3.30 -12.75 -22.47
N GLY A 551 -3.57 -11.49 -22.79
CA GLY A 551 -4.78 -10.78 -22.36
C GLY A 551 -6.04 -11.40 -22.95
N CYS A 552 -6.58 -10.80 -24.01
CA CYS A 552 -7.73 -11.34 -24.73
C CYS A 552 -7.39 -11.69 -26.18
N ILE A 553 -8.25 -12.51 -26.78
CA ILE A 553 -8.12 -12.89 -28.19
C ILE A 553 -8.21 -11.70 -29.14
N TRP A 554 -9.00 -10.66 -28.84
CA TRP A 554 -9.10 -9.51 -29.73
C TRP A 554 -7.79 -8.72 -29.86
N ASP A 555 -7.00 -8.61 -28.78
CA ASP A 555 -5.69 -7.96 -28.81
C ASP A 555 -4.70 -8.72 -29.71
N VAL A 556 -4.84 -10.05 -29.70
CA VAL A 556 -4.07 -11.04 -30.46
C VAL A 556 -4.45 -11.05 -31.94
N THR A 557 -5.74 -11.00 -32.26
CA THR A 557 -6.22 -11.43 -33.58
C THR A 557 -6.55 -10.30 -34.53
N SER A 558 -6.85 -9.11 -34.02
CA SER A 558 -7.43 -8.05 -34.83
C SER A 558 -6.46 -6.90 -35.08
N GLY A 559 -5.39 -6.78 -34.26
CA GLY A 559 -4.64 -5.53 -34.14
C GLY A 559 -5.56 -4.33 -33.83
N ALA A 560 -6.84 -4.58 -33.54
CA ALA A 560 -7.90 -3.64 -33.77
C ALA A 560 -8.23 -2.87 -32.51
N LEU A 561 -7.92 -3.37 -31.31
CA LEU A 561 -7.86 -2.51 -30.11
C LEU A 561 -6.82 -1.36 -30.23
N ARG A 562 -6.09 -1.26 -31.35
CA ARG A 562 -5.45 -0.01 -31.83
C ARG A 562 -6.50 0.88 -32.50
N GLY A 563 -7.38 1.49 -31.71
CA GLY A 563 -8.11 2.66 -32.19
C GLY A 563 -7.10 3.74 -32.64
N PRO A 564 -7.47 4.69 -33.51
CA PRO A 564 -6.61 5.83 -33.84
C PRO A 564 -6.25 6.68 -32.60
N THR A 565 -7.07 6.60 -31.54
CA THR A 565 -6.95 7.35 -30.28
C THR A 565 -6.45 6.52 -29.11
N ASN A 566 -6.69 5.20 -29.12
CA ASN A 566 -6.29 4.30 -28.06
C ASN A 566 -5.25 3.32 -28.63
N GLY A 567 -4.01 3.43 -28.14
CA GLY A 567 -3.00 2.40 -28.36
C GLY A 567 -3.51 1.02 -27.90
N PRO A 568 -2.77 -0.08 -28.15
CA PRO A 568 -3.31 -1.40 -27.88
C PRO A 568 -3.67 -1.51 -26.38
N HIS A 569 -4.97 -1.72 -26.11
CA HIS A 569 -5.60 -1.53 -24.79
C HIS A 569 -5.03 -2.44 -23.70
N MET A 570 -4.31 -3.52 -24.04
CA MET A 570 -3.83 -4.53 -23.10
C MET A 570 -2.31 -4.70 -23.13
N THR A 571 -1.56 -3.62 -23.29
CA THR A 571 -0.13 -3.74 -23.60
C THR A 571 0.80 -3.89 -22.39
N SER A 572 0.57 -3.16 -21.29
CA SER A 572 1.28 -3.35 -20.02
C SER A 572 0.50 -4.29 -19.11
N GLY A 573 -0.77 -4.03 -18.88
CA GLY A 573 -1.57 -4.64 -17.84
C GLY A 573 -2.85 -3.84 -17.70
N VAL A 574 -3.62 -4.11 -16.67
CA VAL A 574 -4.68 -3.19 -16.26
C VAL A 574 -4.96 -3.34 -14.79
N SER A 575 -5.05 -2.22 -14.10
CA SER A 575 -5.50 -2.17 -12.71
C SER A 575 -6.95 -1.74 -12.68
N LEU A 576 -7.74 -2.48 -11.91
CA LEU A 576 -9.19 -2.43 -11.98
C LEU A 576 -9.78 -2.31 -10.58
N HIS A 577 -11.11 -2.37 -10.49
CA HIS A 577 -11.80 -2.41 -9.21
C HIS A 577 -11.38 -3.63 -8.38
N PHE A 578 -11.70 -3.61 -7.10
CA PHE A 578 -11.49 -4.69 -6.16
C PHE A 578 -10.02 -4.96 -5.82
N ARG A 579 -9.23 -3.88 -5.74
CA ARG A 579 -7.85 -3.88 -5.19
C ARG A 579 -6.94 -4.86 -5.90
N GLY A 580 -6.91 -4.82 -7.22
CA GLY A 580 -6.09 -5.75 -7.97
C GLY A 580 -5.79 -5.33 -9.38
N ALA A 581 -4.88 -6.08 -9.97
CA ALA A 581 -4.37 -5.79 -11.29
C ALA A 581 -4.06 -7.05 -12.08
N TYR A 582 -4.11 -6.89 -13.40
CA TYR A 582 -3.78 -7.88 -14.39
C TYR A 582 -2.47 -7.55 -15.09
N LEU A 583 -1.74 -8.61 -15.46
CA LEU A 583 -0.53 -8.56 -16.27
C LEU A 583 -0.67 -9.53 -17.45
N TRP A 584 -0.38 -9.07 -18.66
CA TRP A 584 -0.77 -9.76 -19.90
C TRP A 584 0.34 -10.47 -20.65
N TYR A 585 1.61 -10.11 -20.44
CA TYR A 585 2.72 -10.65 -21.22
C TYR A 585 3.86 -11.21 -20.38
N GLY A 586 4.73 -11.98 -21.03
CA GLY A 586 5.97 -12.46 -20.44
C GLY A 586 7.15 -11.51 -20.64
N GLU A 587 8.26 -11.88 -20.00
CA GLU A 587 9.55 -11.16 -20.02
C GLU A 587 10.03 -10.83 -21.43
N ARG A 588 9.77 -11.68 -22.43
CA ARG A 588 10.18 -11.38 -23.81
C ARG A 588 9.54 -10.11 -24.34
N VAL A 589 8.24 -9.89 -24.09
CA VAL A 589 7.52 -8.71 -24.59
C VAL A 589 7.98 -7.49 -23.82
N TYR A 590 8.00 -7.60 -22.49
CA TYR A 590 8.36 -6.51 -21.60
C TYR A 590 9.82 -6.07 -21.71
N SER A 591 10.76 -6.98 -22.00
CA SER A 591 12.18 -6.65 -22.05
C SER A 591 12.73 -6.39 -23.45
N ASN A 592 11.98 -6.71 -24.53
CA ASN A 592 12.47 -6.58 -25.91
C ASN A 592 11.61 -5.71 -26.84
N GLN A 593 10.42 -5.26 -26.42
CA GLN A 593 9.62 -4.37 -27.27
C GLN A 593 10.01 -2.90 -27.04
N PRO A 594 10.26 -2.11 -28.10
CA PRO A 594 10.53 -0.68 -27.95
C PRO A 594 9.43 0.10 -27.22
N SER A 595 8.19 -0.42 -27.22
CA SER A 595 7.05 0.15 -26.51
C SER A 595 6.98 -0.20 -25.02
N PHE A 596 7.74 -1.21 -24.56
CA PHE A 596 7.86 -1.62 -23.16
C PHE A 596 9.32 -1.59 -22.76
N PRO A 597 9.82 -0.48 -22.24
CA PRO A 597 11.22 -0.40 -21.87
C PRO A 597 11.52 -1.01 -20.50
N TYR A 598 10.68 -1.91 -19.96
CA TYR A 598 10.75 -2.42 -18.58
C TYR A 598 10.32 -3.87 -18.43
N ASN A 599 10.95 -4.61 -17.52
CA ASN A 599 10.71 -6.05 -17.35
C ASN A 599 9.39 -6.42 -16.63
N VAL A 600 9.08 -7.73 -16.52
CA VAL A 600 7.86 -8.25 -15.85
C VAL A 600 7.68 -7.69 -14.45
N SER A 601 8.76 -7.65 -13.66
CA SER A 601 8.68 -7.24 -12.24
C SER A 601 8.41 -5.76 -12.12
N SER A 602 8.94 -4.96 -13.03
CA SER A 602 8.73 -3.52 -13.08
C SER A 602 7.34 -3.16 -13.52
N ASN A 603 6.83 -3.89 -14.50
CA ASN A 603 5.44 -3.74 -14.89
C ASN A 603 4.49 -4.21 -13.79
N THR A 604 4.87 -5.23 -13.02
CA THR A 604 4.12 -5.61 -11.81
C THR A 604 4.07 -4.45 -10.81
N CYS A 605 5.20 -3.79 -10.54
CA CYS A 605 5.21 -2.57 -9.71
C CYS A 605 4.34 -1.45 -10.31
N HIS A 606 4.31 -1.30 -11.63
CA HIS A 606 3.50 -0.30 -12.35
C HIS A 606 2.01 -0.51 -12.08
N GLU A 607 1.53 -1.73 -12.35
CA GLU A 607 0.13 -2.07 -12.19
C GLU A 607 -0.28 -2.09 -10.70
N LEU A 608 0.55 -2.64 -9.80
CA LEU A 608 0.29 -2.50 -8.36
C LEU A 608 0.30 -1.03 -7.91
N GLY A 609 1.08 -0.18 -8.57
CA GLY A 609 1.07 1.27 -8.35
C GLY A 609 -0.28 1.90 -8.71
N HIS A 610 -0.87 1.53 -9.84
CA HIS A 610 -2.22 1.97 -10.22
C HIS A 610 -3.30 1.52 -9.24
N SER A 611 -3.17 0.31 -8.68
CA SER A 611 -4.05 -0.17 -7.60
C SER A 611 -3.96 0.68 -6.32
N LEU A 612 -2.90 1.49 -6.19
CA LEU A 612 -2.66 2.44 -5.11
C LEU A 612 -2.74 3.90 -5.59
N TYR A 613 -3.42 4.13 -6.73
CA TYR A 613 -3.72 5.45 -7.29
C TYR A 613 -2.53 6.26 -7.75
N ALA A 614 -1.40 5.60 -8.00
CA ALA A 614 -0.32 6.23 -8.73
C ALA A 614 -0.79 6.50 -10.17
N VAL A 615 -0.69 7.76 -10.60
CA VAL A 615 -0.95 8.17 -11.98
C VAL A 615 0.33 8.15 -12.81
N HIS A 616 0.19 7.99 -14.13
CA HIS A 616 1.32 8.09 -15.03
C HIS A 616 1.97 9.47 -14.99
N GLN A 617 3.27 9.50 -15.27
CA GLN A 617 3.92 10.71 -15.74
C GLN A 617 3.38 11.07 -17.13
N PRO A 618 3.09 12.36 -17.42
CA PRO A 618 2.63 12.75 -18.74
C PRO A 618 3.65 12.37 -19.83
N SER A 619 3.17 11.76 -20.90
CA SER A 619 3.99 11.48 -22.09
C SER A 619 4.23 12.79 -22.88
N PRO A 620 5.42 12.99 -23.47
CA PRO A 620 5.69 14.11 -24.38
C PRO A 620 4.78 14.13 -25.61
N PHE A 621 4.02 13.06 -25.89
CA PHE A 621 3.12 12.94 -27.04
C PHE A 621 1.66 13.35 -26.77
N GLY A 622 1.36 13.97 -25.63
CA GLY A 622 0.11 14.71 -25.42
C GLY A 622 -0.99 13.94 -24.70
N GLY A 623 -1.33 14.42 -23.49
CA GLY A 623 -2.43 13.92 -22.67
C GLY A 623 -2.21 14.23 -21.19
N GLY A 624 -2.20 15.52 -20.82
CA GLY A 624 -1.87 16.01 -19.47
C GLY A 624 -0.68 16.97 -19.48
N ILE A 625 -0.77 18.07 -18.73
CA ILE A 625 0.07 19.28 -18.86
C ILE A 625 1.57 18.95 -18.77
N ALA A 626 2.25 18.92 -19.92
CA ALA A 626 3.69 18.65 -20.06
C ALA A 626 4.60 19.64 -19.30
N ALA A 627 4.09 20.84 -18.98
CA ALA A 627 4.85 21.87 -18.26
C ALA A 627 5.01 21.60 -16.75
N ARG A 628 4.51 20.46 -16.22
CA ARG A 628 4.48 20.18 -14.77
C ARG A 628 5.30 18.97 -14.31
N HIS A 629 6.00 18.26 -15.20
CA HIS A 629 6.74 17.05 -14.87
C HIS A 629 8.03 16.98 -15.68
N ASP A 630 9.14 16.60 -15.05
CA ASP A 630 10.48 16.55 -15.67
C ASP A 630 10.42 15.69 -16.93
N ALA A 631 10.58 16.29 -18.11
CA ALA A 631 10.53 15.60 -19.40
C ALA A 631 11.64 14.51 -19.56
N ALA A 632 12.50 14.38 -18.55
CA ALA A 632 13.60 13.43 -18.46
C ALA A 632 13.43 12.38 -17.33
N ASP A 633 12.32 12.37 -16.57
CA ASP A 633 12.14 11.37 -15.49
C ASP A 633 11.83 9.98 -16.06
N TRP A 634 12.64 8.99 -15.67
CA TRP A 634 12.68 7.61 -16.17
C TRP A 634 12.10 6.64 -15.13
N CYS A 635 10.80 6.76 -14.86
CA CYS A 635 10.14 6.09 -13.74
C CYS A 635 9.24 4.88 -14.13
N VAL A 636 8.94 3.97 -13.20
CA VAL A 636 8.01 2.83 -13.39
C VAL A 636 6.66 3.31 -13.90
N MET A 637 6.18 4.48 -13.44
CA MET A 637 4.91 5.07 -13.88
C MET A 637 5.05 5.91 -15.17
N SER A 638 6.13 5.75 -15.94
CA SER A 638 6.35 6.38 -17.23
C SER A 638 6.31 5.31 -18.32
N TYR A 639 5.67 5.64 -19.44
CA TYR A 639 5.78 4.84 -20.66
C TYR A 639 7.03 5.17 -21.48
N ASN A 640 7.79 6.20 -21.08
CA ASN A 640 9.10 6.47 -21.65
C ASN A 640 10.13 5.56 -20.96
N PHE A 641 11.24 5.26 -21.65
CA PHE A 641 12.36 4.47 -21.13
C PHE A 641 12.57 4.65 -19.64
N CYS A 642 12.27 3.63 -18.83
CA CYS A 642 12.35 3.76 -17.39
C CYS A 642 13.54 2.99 -16.82
N GLU A 643 13.91 3.29 -15.57
CA GLU A 643 14.97 2.60 -14.86
C GLU A 643 14.45 1.77 -13.67
N GLY A 644 13.12 1.73 -13.55
CA GLY A 644 12.46 0.84 -12.61
C GLY A 644 12.22 1.45 -11.25
N GLN A 645 12.05 2.76 -11.19
CA GLN A 645 11.79 3.46 -9.94
C GLN A 645 10.48 4.25 -9.98
N TYR A 646 9.65 4.22 -8.94
CA TYR A 646 8.53 5.17 -8.83
C TYR A 646 9.04 6.62 -8.95
N CYS A 647 8.30 7.47 -9.66
CA CYS A 647 8.68 8.89 -9.74
C CYS A 647 8.50 9.57 -8.38
N GLY A 648 9.10 10.75 -8.24
CA GLY A 648 8.99 11.56 -7.03
C GLY A 648 7.54 11.82 -6.60
N LYS A 649 6.62 12.04 -7.55
CA LYS A 649 5.19 12.27 -7.26
C LYS A 649 4.49 11.01 -6.76
N THR A 650 4.77 9.85 -7.34
CA THR A 650 4.23 8.57 -6.86
C THR A 650 4.74 8.27 -5.46
N LEU A 651 6.03 8.47 -5.21
CA LEU A 651 6.60 8.30 -3.87
C LEU A 651 5.97 9.28 -2.87
N ALA A 652 5.80 10.55 -3.24
CA ALA A 652 5.16 11.56 -2.41
C ALA A 652 3.70 11.19 -2.07
N LEU A 653 2.94 10.71 -3.06
CA LEU A 653 1.56 10.23 -2.87
C LEU A 653 1.53 9.05 -1.89
N LEU A 654 2.38 8.05 -2.08
CA LEU A 654 2.47 6.89 -1.19
C LEU A 654 2.91 7.29 0.24
N GLN A 655 3.70 8.36 0.37
CA GLN A 655 4.14 8.95 1.64
C GLN A 655 3.11 9.86 2.32
N GLY A 656 1.91 10.01 1.78
CA GLY A 656 0.91 10.84 2.46
C GLY A 656 0.88 12.32 2.07
N LEU A 657 1.54 12.72 0.98
CA LEU A 657 1.57 14.10 0.52
C LEU A 657 0.40 14.38 -0.45
N ASP A 658 -0.37 15.42 -0.15
CA ASP A 658 -1.45 15.91 -1.00
C ASP A 658 -0.89 16.58 -2.25
N ILE A 659 -0.68 15.77 -3.28
CA ILE A 659 -0.18 16.20 -4.58
C ILE A 659 -1.12 17.13 -5.34
N ALA A 660 -2.39 17.32 -4.91
CA ALA A 660 -3.32 18.26 -5.53
C ALA A 660 -3.12 19.70 -5.01
N LYS A 661 -2.49 19.84 -3.84
CA LYS A 661 -2.07 21.14 -3.27
C LYS A 661 -0.70 21.63 -3.76
N PHE A 662 -0.06 20.86 -4.64
CA PHE A 662 1.25 21.17 -5.26
C PHE A 662 1.12 21.18 -6.79
#